data_AF-A0A2N2WWQ1-F1
#
_entry.id   AF-A0A2N2WWQ1-F1
#
_cell.length_a   1.000
_cell.length_b   1.000
_cell.length_c   1.000
_cell.angle_alpha   90.00
_cell.angle_beta   90.00
_cell.angle_gamma   90.00
#
_symmetry.space_group_name_H-M   'P 1'
#
loop_
_entity.id
_entity.type
_entity.pdbx_description
1 polymer ?
#
loop_
_entity_poly.entity_id
_entity_poly.type
_entity_poly.pdbx_seq_one_letter_code
_entity_poly.pdbx_strand_id
1 'polypeptide(L)'
;MSKAKKIQLRTDRFPELRGIEDEVEKALQEKQKNRQYKDAGKRVHGSRKEQAMYSKLISSSDLQSIEQDEATAIELVKKDKVFPKVDPQLEKENGTDSGCAFLKVKLRQAFPATPHANTKLAREQYVKMAEAFNTVFNEAVTIEDLKKLLPIATDGQIVPNTDFGMLFGKQLRNLVFVMYGYGNGVGAAKQTLIDARRYSGISKERALPHYNNLKAYYDRIIERQQRCIDSAKQIISEADMRQHRANDLTFRGGMLSSVRTVEQYVQYVTQVCTRFIGDHQKEFNQKKEEFPNKEFAPDWSWANIKKTATTQSSSKPKMEAVPLAYIKRTGGLLIEEADEKTVIEKLHFKSLTLGNYVKDNEAQEHIRHFVAAIVDLCEVLDINLSINENLAIAFGAFGRGGKAMATYYPTRQLINLTKRNGDGSVAHEWGHFFDHYLNGFALTKPALRSEQYLDLLMDKFGSRRKYLTSSRSSMSWDYFISEMEYNLKNHIPDSPLLKSMAGMVAMLRFGYYHIEGTMVSYHQDDTKGKKPTDSFLYYHSKLQGSYWSNIAEMFARSFECYVADKLKEQGRVNNYLVSGSLFGFPVYPQGKERACINKCFDHLIASMKSHLSVKSFTPFTTQRADEYIDLNQEGKVNKGVIVGKERKLKLAKIRAKAIIIKQKQALSKGSE
;
A
#
# COMPACT_ATOMS: atom_id res chain seq x y z
N MET A 1 7.08 -26.71 -41.65
CA MET A 1 7.82 -27.36 -40.55
C MET A 1 8.48 -26.29 -39.69
N SER A 2 7.95 -26.05 -38.49
CA SER A 2 8.35 -24.94 -37.61
C SER A 2 9.61 -25.31 -36.83
N LYS A 3 10.71 -24.57 -37.03
CA LYS A 3 11.85 -24.60 -36.10
C LYS A 3 11.50 -23.73 -34.90
N ALA A 4 10.84 -24.34 -33.91
CA ALA A 4 10.70 -23.78 -32.58
C ALA A 4 12.11 -23.62 -31.96
N LYS A 5 12.59 -22.37 -31.84
CA LYS A 5 13.83 -22.08 -31.12
C LYS A 5 13.49 -22.16 -29.63
N LYS A 6 13.73 -23.33 -29.03
CA LYS A 6 13.60 -23.58 -27.58
C LYS A 6 14.49 -22.58 -26.85
N ILE A 7 13.92 -21.62 -26.14
CA ILE A 7 14.67 -20.74 -25.25
C ILE A 7 15.17 -21.63 -24.10
N GLN A 8 16.45 -22.02 -24.13
CA GLN A 8 17.09 -22.68 -23.02
C GLN A 8 17.44 -21.62 -21.97
N LEU A 9 16.69 -21.59 -20.88
CA LEU A 9 17.08 -20.91 -19.65
C LEU A 9 18.35 -21.60 -19.13
N ARG A 10 19.45 -20.85 -19.01
CA ARG A 10 20.67 -21.32 -18.35
C ARG A 10 20.39 -21.52 -16.86
N THR A 11 20.35 -22.77 -16.43
CA THR A 11 20.17 -23.19 -15.04
C THR A 11 21.50 -23.40 -14.29
N ASP A 12 22.62 -23.15 -14.95
CA ASP A 12 23.96 -23.65 -14.60
C ASP A 12 24.88 -22.63 -13.90
N ARG A 13 24.33 -21.67 -13.14
CA ARG A 13 25.15 -20.69 -12.40
C ARG A 13 24.88 -20.53 -10.92
N PHE A 14 24.33 -21.54 -10.26
CA PHE A 14 24.38 -21.61 -8.79
C PHE A 14 24.68 -23.05 -8.38
N PRO A 15 25.81 -23.32 -7.69
CA PRO A 15 26.03 -24.64 -7.10
C PRO A 15 24.84 -24.96 -6.20
N GLU A 16 24.45 -26.23 -6.09
CA GLU A 16 23.42 -26.71 -5.18
C GLU A 16 23.68 -26.15 -3.77
N LEU A 17 23.00 -25.05 -3.44
CA LEU A 17 23.10 -24.43 -2.14
C LEU A 17 22.25 -25.29 -1.22
N ARG A 18 22.87 -25.80 -0.15
CA ARG A 18 22.14 -26.20 1.05
C ARG A 18 21.15 -25.07 1.36
N GLY A 19 19.90 -25.42 1.67
CA GLY A 19 18.79 -24.48 1.69
C GLY A 19 19.20 -23.16 2.35
N ILE A 20 19.08 -22.04 1.61
CA ILE A 20 19.51 -20.69 2.05
C ILE A 20 18.99 -20.40 3.47
N GLU A 21 17.85 -20.98 3.82
CA GLU A 21 17.25 -21.01 5.15
C GLU A 21 18.16 -21.56 6.27
N ASP A 22 18.81 -22.70 6.07
CA ASP A 22 19.68 -23.33 7.08
C ASP A 22 20.96 -22.50 7.32
N GLU A 23 21.49 -21.90 6.25
CA GLU A 23 22.65 -21.00 6.33
C GLU A 23 22.31 -19.71 7.08
N VAL A 24 21.14 -19.13 6.77
CA VAL A 24 20.66 -17.91 7.45
C VAL A 24 20.38 -18.19 8.92
N GLU A 25 19.75 -19.31 9.26
CA GLU A 25 19.44 -19.66 10.65
C GLU A 25 20.70 -19.88 11.50
N LYS A 26 21.66 -20.67 11.01
CA LYS A 26 22.94 -20.85 11.71
C LYS A 26 23.64 -19.53 11.96
N ALA A 27 23.68 -18.66 10.95
CA ALA A 27 24.33 -17.36 11.06
C ALA A 27 23.56 -16.38 11.98
N LEU A 28 22.24 -16.53 12.14
CA LEU A 28 21.46 -15.79 13.13
C LEU A 28 21.72 -16.28 14.56
N GLN A 29 21.74 -17.60 14.77
CA GLN A 29 22.00 -18.21 16.08
C GLN A 29 23.41 -17.83 16.59
N GLU A 30 24.41 -17.90 15.72
CA GLU A 30 25.79 -17.54 16.03
C GLU A 30 25.92 -16.08 16.48
N LYS A 31 25.20 -15.15 15.83
CA LYS A 31 25.18 -13.73 16.22
C LYS A 31 24.54 -13.48 17.58
N GLN A 32 23.72 -14.40 18.09
CA GLN A 32 23.00 -14.26 19.35
C GLN A 32 23.62 -15.06 20.49
N LYS A 33 24.68 -15.85 20.25
CA LYS A 33 25.24 -16.79 21.23
C LYS A 33 25.57 -16.16 22.58
N ASN A 34 26.09 -14.93 22.58
CA ASN A 34 26.55 -14.19 23.76
C ASN A 34 25.49 -13.28 24.39
N ARG A 35 24.25 -13.28 23.89
CA ARG A 35 23.17 -12.46 24.46
C ARG A 35 22.48 -13.18 25.61
N GLN A 36 22.05 -12.43 26.63
CA GLN A 36 21.20 -12.97 27.70
C GLN A 36 19.80 -13.27 27.16
N TYR A 37 19.25 -12.36 26.35
CA TYR A 37 17.95 -12.52 25.71
C TYR A 37 18.10 -12.81 24.21
N LYS A 38 17.38 -13.81 23.69
CA LYS A 38 17.51 -14.37 22.34
C LYS A 38 16.15 -14.49 21.66
N ASP A 39 16.15 -14.76 20.36
CA ASP A 39 14.93 -15.20 19.68
C ASP A 39 14.45 -16.55 20.26
N ALA A 40 13.14 -16.75 20.32
CA ALA A 40 12.53 -17.97 20.84
C ALA A 40 11.32 -18.41 20.01
N GLY A 41 10.97 -19.69 20.09
CA GLY A 41 9.86 -20.29 19.34
C GLY A 41 10.17 -20.54 17.86
N LYS A 42 9.14 -20.70 17.03
CA LYS A 42 9.27 -21.02 15.60
C LYS A 42 9.76 -19.81 14.80
N ARG A 43 10.81 -19.96 13.99
CA ARG A 43 11.37 -18.88 13.15
C ARG A 43 10.29 -18.15 12.34
N VAL A 44 10.32 -16.81 12.36
CA VAL A 44 9.44 -15.93 11.56
C VAL A 44 10.26 -15.08 10.61
N HIS A 45 10.04 -15.28 9.31
CA HIS A 45 10.89 -14.78 8.23
C HIS A 45 10.71 -13.29 7.92
N GLY A 46 11.76 -12.66 7.40
CA GLY A 46 11.75 -11.31 6.85
C GLY A 46 12.00 -10.21 7.87
N SER A 47 12.57 -10.56 9.02
CA SER A 47 13.15 -9.58 9.95
C SER A 47 14.25 -8.78 9.25
N ARG A 48 14.59 -7.58 9.76
CA ARG A 48 15.65 -6.76 9.15
C ARG A 48 17.01 -7.47 9.11
N LYS A 49 17.30 -8.27 10.13
CA LYS A 49 18.54 -9.05 10.21
C LYS A 49 18.60 -10.13 9.14
N GLU A 50 17.49 -10.81 8.86
CA GLU A 50 17.39 -11.79 7.77
C GLU A 50 17.38 -11.13 6.39
N GLN A 51 16.65 -10.02 6.20
CA GLN A 51 16.60 -9.32 4.91
C GLN A 51 17.99 -8.87 4.43
N ALA A 52 18.88 -8.54 5.36
CA ALA A 52 20.29 -8.23 5.08
C ALA A 52 21.10 -9.47 4.65
N MET A 53 20.67 -10.67 5.04
CA MET A 53 21.32 -11.95 4.74
C MET A 53 20.78 -12.56 3.43
N TYR A 54 19.52 -12.29 3.07
CA TYR A 54 18.92 -12.61 1.77
C TYR A 54 19.37 -11.64 0.65
N SER A 55 20.67 -11.40 0.49
CA SER A 55 21.21 -10.50 -0.53
C SER A 55 21.14 -11.06 -1.96
N LYS A 56 21.01 -12.39 -2.11
CA LYS A 56 20.89 -13.06 -3.40
C LYS A 56 19.47 -12.92 -3.98
N LEU A 57 19.38 -12.87 -5.31
CA LEU A 57 18.10 -12.87 -6.02
C LEU A 57 17.48 -14.27 -6.00
N ILE A 58 16.16 -14.32 -5.89
CA ILE A 58 15.35 -15.55 -5.87
C ILE A 58 14.99 -15.91 -7.30
N SER A 59 15.25 -17.16 -7.67
CA SER A 59 14.92 -17.74 -8.97
C SER A 59 13.74 -18.71 -8.87
N SER A 60 13.27 -19.21 -10.02
CA SER A 60 12.24 -20.25 -10.09
C SER A 60 12.70 -21.58 -9.50
N SER A 61 14.00 -21.86 -9.45
CA SER A 61 14.55 -23.06 -8.80
C SER A 61 14.45 -23.01 -7.27
N ASP A 62 14.41 -21.82 -6.67
CA ASP A 62 14.34 -21.67 -5.22
C ASP A 62 12.91 -21.85 -4.68
N LEU A 63 11.90 -21.72 -5.55
CA LEU A 63 10.48 -21.67 -5.17
C LEU A 63 10.03 -22.91 -4.40
N GLN A 64 10.48 -24.11 -4.76
CA GLN A 64 10.03 -25.34 -4.10
C GLN A 64 10.36 -25.35 -2.59
N SER A 65 11.51 -24.77 -2.21
CA SER A 65 11.91 -24.64 -0.81
C SER A 65 11.13 -23.53 -0.09
N ILE A 66 10.97 -22.38 -0.75
CA ILE A 66 10.30 -21.20 -0.19
C ILE A 66 8.79 -21.44 0.00
N GLU A 67 8.16 -22.21 -0.88
CA GLU A 67 6.71 -22.50 -0.89
C GLU A 67 6.28 -23.54 0.16
N GLN A 68 7.20 -24.06 0.98
CA GLN A 68 6.87 -24.87 2.16
C GLN A 68 6.16 -24.03 3.24
N ASP A 69 6.41 -22.72 3.27
CA ASP A 69 5.72 -21.77 4.13
C ASP A 69 5.16 -20.61 3.30
N GLU A 70 3.83 -20.56 3.16
CA GLU A 70 3.14 -19.58 2.30
C GLU A 70 3.44 -18.13 2.72
N ALA A 71 3.53 -17.89 4.03
CA ALA A 71 3.89 -16.60 4.61
C ALA A 71 5.27 -16.11 4.13
N THR A 72 6.25 -17.00 4.16
CA THR A 72 7.62 -16.74 3.68
C THR A 72 7.64 -16.46 2.19
N ALA A 73 6.91 -17.25 1.40
CA ALA A 73 6.81 -17.03 -0.04
C ALA A 73 6.23 -15.65 -0.39
N ILE A 74 5.17 -15.20 0.27
CA ILE A 74 4.58 -13.87 0.05
C ILE A 74 5.57 -12.75 0.40
N GLU A 75 6.41 -12.96 1.41
CA GLU A 75 7.33 -11.94 1.91
C GLU A 75 8.62 -11.82 1.08
N LEU A 76 9.12 -12.95 0.58
CA LEU A 76 10.34 -13.04 -0.20
C LEU A 76 10.10 -12.79 -1.69
N VAL A 77 8.97 -13.25 -2.26
CA VAL A 77 8.62 -13.07 -3.68
C VAL A 77 8.11 -11.65 -3.93
N LYS A 78 9.06 -10.71 -3.99
CA LYS A 78 8.84 -9.29 -4.29
C LYS A 78 9.75 -8.84 -5.41
N LYS A 79 9.32 -7.81 -6.15
CA LYS A 79 10.02 -7.29 -7.32
C LYS A 79 11.53 -7.12 -7.13
N ASP A 80 11.95 -6.52 -6.01
CA ASP A 80 13.36 -6.23 -5.72
C ASP A 80 14.19 -7.47 -5.36
N LYS A 81 13.57 -8.63 -5.13
CA LYS A 81 14.23 -9.90 -4.84
C LYS A 81 14.22 -10.87 -6.02
N VAL A 82 13.36 -10.67 -7.02
CA VAL A 82 13.23 -11.57 -8.17
C VAL A 82 13.65 -10.92 -9.49
N PHE A 83 13.64 -9.58 -9.54
CA PHE A 83 14.00 -8.81 -10.73
C PHE A 83 15.06 -7.78 -10.33
N PRO A 84 16.32 -7.90 -10.79
CA PRO A 84 17.36 -6.90 -10.49
C PRO A 84 16.94 -5.46 -10.77
N LYS A 85 17.54 -4.52 -10.04
CA LYS A 85 17.45 -3.10 -10.39
C LYS A 85 18.38 -2.84 -11.59
N VAL A 86 17.89 -2.04 -12.52
CA VAL A 86 18.68 -1.57 -13.66
C VAL A 86 19.53 -0.40 -13.18
N ASP A 87 20.86 -0.54 -13.26
CA ASP A 87 21.81 0.52 -12.95
C ASP A 87 22.20 1.25 -14.24
N PRO A 88 21.77 2.50 -14.45
CA PRO A 88 22.08 3.24 -15.66
C PRO A 88 23.59 3.38 -15.93
N GLN A 89 24.41 3.47 -14.89
CA GLN A 89 25.86 3.64 -15.05
C GLN A 89 26.50 2.35 -15.57
N LEU A 90 26.10 1.20 -15.02
CA LEU A 90 26.56 -0.10 -15.50
C LEU A 90 26.07 -0.39 -16.94
N GLU A 91 24.84 -0.03 -17.27
CA GLU A 91 24.31 -0.15 -18.63
C GLU A 91 25.12 0.68 -19.64
N LYS A 92 25.53 1.88 -19.23
CA LYS A 92 26.41 2.76 -20.03
C LYS A 92 27.78 2.13 -20.26
N GLU A 93 28.38 1.56 -19.21
CA GLU A 93 29.68 0.87 -19.28
C GLU A 93 29.62 -0.37 -20.16
N ASN A 94 28.49 -1.08 -20.16
CA ASN A 94 28.24 -2.25 -21.01
C ASN A 94 27.95 -1.88 -22.49
N GLY A 95 27.99 -0.60 -22.86
CA GLY A 95 27.74 -0.14 -24.23
C GLY A 95 26.27 -0.20 -24.64
N THR A 96 25.34 -0.27 -23.70
CA THR A 96 23.90 -0.24 -24.01
C THR A 96 23.49 1.14 -24.49
N ASP A 97 22.65 1.17 -25.52
CA ASP A 97 22.02 2.38 -26.02
C ASP A 97 21.27 3.13 -24.90
N SER A 98 21.44 4.46 -24.82
CA SER A 98 20.86 5.26 -23.73
C SER A 98 19.32 5.13 -23.69
N GLY A 99 18.66 5.14 -24.85
CA GLY A 99 17.21 4.92 -24.93
C GLY A 99 16.78 3.52 -24.49
N CYS A 100 17.58 2.50 -24.83
CA CYS A 100 17.38 1.14 -24.34
C CYS A 100 17.50 1.07 -22.80
N ALA A 101 18.55 1.64 -22.23
CA ALA A 101 18.74 1.68 -20.77
C ALA A 101 17.59 2.42 -20.06
N PHE A 102 17.12 3.55 -20.63
CA PHE A 102 15.94 4.26 -20.14
C PHE A 102 14.69 3.37 -20.15
N LEU A 103 14.44 2.62 -21.24
CA LEU A 103 13.30 1.71 -21.33
C LEU A 103 13.41 0.56 -20.34
N LYS A 104 14.59 -0.05 -20.15
CA LYS A 104 14.80 -1.08 -19.11
C LYS A 104 14.38 -0.56 -17.74
N VAL A 105 14.78 0.67 -17.39
CA VAL A 105 14.34 1.33 -16.13
C VAL A 105 12.83 1.50 -16.07
N LYS A 106 12.19 2.00 -17.14
CA LYS A 106 10.73 2.23 -17.17
C LYS A 106 9.92 0.94 -17.13
N LEU A 107 10.35 -0.10 -17.84
CA LEU A 107 9.76 -1.43 -17.82
C LEU A 107 9.86 -2.05 -16.42
N ARG A 108 11.03 -1.98 -15.78
CA ARG A 108 11.23 -2.46 -14.40
C ARG A 108 10.46 -1.64 -13.37
N GLN A 109 10.24 -0.35 -13.60
CA GLN A 109 9.35 0.48 -12.79
C GLN A 109 7.90 0.04 -12.91
N ALA A 110 7.43 -0.22 -14.14
CA ALA A 110 6.08 -0.66 -14.46
C ALA A 110 5.78 -2.10 -14.00
N PHE A 111 6.80 -2.95 -13.83
CA PHE A 111 6.63 -4.30 -13.28
C PHE A 111 6.02 -4.22 -11.87
N PRO A 112 4.98 -5.03 -11.54
CA PRO A 112 4.30 -4.95 -10.24
C PRO A 112 5.24 -5.18 -9.07
N ALA A 113 4.98 -4.57 -7.91
CA ALA A 113 5.81 -4.76 -6.72
C ALA A 113 5.70 -6.16 -6.09
N THR A 114 4.54 -6.80 -6.25
CA THR A 114 4.19 -8.13 -5.75
C THR A 114 3.32 -8.87 -6.78
N PRO A 115 3.19 -10.20 -6.69
CA PRO A 115 2.23 -10.96 -7.47
C PRO A 115 0.78 -10.47 -7.30
N HIS A 116 -0.06 -10.74 -8.32
CA HIS A 116 -1.47 -10.31 -8.36
C HIS A 116 -2.31 -10.97 -7.24
N ALA A 117 -2.07 -12.25 -6.96
CA ALA A 117 -2.74 -13.02 -5.92
C ALA A 117 -1.72 -13.74 -5.01
N ASN A 118 -2.17 -14.18 -3.83
CA ASN A 118 -1.33 -14.90 -2.86
C ASN A 118 -1.34 -16.43 -3.11
N THR A 119 -1.38 -16.89 -4.36
CA THR A 119 -1.37 -18.32 -4.69
C THR A 119 0.01 -18.79 -5.15
N LYS A 120 0.31 -20.09 -4.99
CA LYS A 120 1.55 -20.71 -5.48
C LYS A 120 1.75 -20.45 -6.98
N LEU A 121 0.69 -20.66 -7.76
CA LEU A 121 0.67 -20.40 -9.19
C LEU A 121 1.01 -18.93 -9.52
N ALA A 122 0.38 -17.97 -8.82
CA ALA A 122 0.65 -16.56 -9.06
C ALA A 122 2.11 -16.16 -8.78
N ARG A 123 2.71 -16.72 -7.72
CA ARG A 123 4.13 -16.50 -7.38
C ARG A 123 5.06 -17.13 -8.41
N GLU A 124 4.79 -18.36 -8.81
CA GLU A 124 5.56 -19.05 -9.85
C GLU A 124 5.55 -18.29 -11.18
N GLN A 125 4.36 -17.89 -11.66
CA GLN A 125 4.21 -17.09 -12.87
C GLN A 125 4.95 -15.75 -12.77
N TYR A 126 4.88 -15.10 -11.60
CA TYR A 126 5.54 -13.83 -11.35
C TYR A 126 7.07 -13.94 -11.39
N VAL A 127 7.65 -14.96 -10.74
CA VAL A 127 9.10 -15.22 -10.75
C VAL A 127 9.58 -15.59 -12.15
N LYS A 128 8.94 -16.57 -12.80
CA LYS A 128 9.31 -16.98 -14.16
C LYS A 128 9.25 -15.82 -15.16
N MET A 129 8.24 -14.95 -15.05
CA MET A 129 8.14 -13.75 -15.90
C MET A 129 9.28 -12.78 -15.62
N ALA A 130 9.63 -12.54 -14.35
CA ALA A 130 10.76 -11.69 -13.98
C ALA A 130 12.08 -12.23 -14.52
N GLU A 131 12.32 -13.53 -14.44
CA GLU A 131 13.52 -14.20 -14.98
C GLU A 131 13.60 -14.09 -16.51
N ALA A 132 12.48 -14.34 -17.19
CA ALA A 132 12.41 -14.24 -18.65
C ALA A 132 12.65 -12.80 -19.12
N PHE A 133 12.06 -11.81 -18.43
CA PHE A 133 12.32 -10.39 -18.70
C PHE A 133 13.78 -10.03 -18.43
N ASN A 134 14.35 -10.53 -17.33
CA ASN A 134 15.74 -10.25 -16.98
C ASN A 134 16.73 -10.86 -17.98
N THR A 135 16.40 -12.02 -18.55
CA THR A 135 17.19 -12.64 -19.63
C THR A 135 17.26 -11.71 -20.84
N VAL A 136 16.12 -11.16 -21.26
CA VAL A 136 16.10 -10.17 -22.35
C VAL A 136 16.85 -8.89 -21.96
N PHE A 137 16.73 -8.42 -20.72
CA PHE A 137 17.42 -7.21 -20.26
C PHE A 137 18.94 -7.36 -20.33
N ASN A 138 19.47 -8.53 -19.96
CA ASN A 138 20.91 -8.78 -20.00
C ASN A 138 21.48 -8.82 -21.43
N GLU A 139 20.67 -9.23 -22.41
CA GLU A 139 21.08 -9.32 -23.82
C GLU A 139 20.81 -8.03 -24.62
N ALA A 140 19.82 -7.23 -24.21
CA ALA A 140 19.35 -6.10 -24.98
C ALA A 140 20.32 -4.90 -24.89
N VAL A 141 20.91 -4.52 -26.03
CA VAL A 141 21.75 -3.32 -26.13
C VAL A 141 21.08 -2.21 -26.93
N THR A 142 19.99 -2.50 -27.64
CA THR A 142 19.19 -1.54 -28.41
C THR A 142 17.70 -1.61 -28.05
N ILE A 143 16.92 -0.57 -28.42
CA ILE A 143 15.46 -0.58 -28.26
C ILE A 143 14.82 -1.75 -29.03
N GLU A 144 15.40 -2.16 -30.15
CA GLU A 144 14.88 -3.24 -30.99
C GLU A 144 14.95 -4.59 -30.27
N ASP A 145 16.04 -4.83 -29.52
CA ASP A 145 16.22 -6.06 -28.75
C ASP A 145 15.11 -6.26 -27.71
N LEU A 146 14.58 -5.16 -27.15
CA LEU A 146 13.49 -5.18 -26.17
C LEU A 146 12.15 -5.65 -26.77
N LYS A 147 11.99 -5.67 -28.10
CA LYS A 147 10.78 -6.24 -28.73
C LYS A 147 10.60 -7.73 -28.44
N LYS A 148 11.68 -8.45 -28.06
CA LYS A 148 11.62 -9.85 -27.59
C LYS A 148 10.73 -10.05 -26.37
N LEU A 149 10.42 -8.99 -25.62
CA LEU A 149 9.51 -9.04 -24.47
C LEU A 149 8.05 -9.32 -24.87
N LEU A 150 7.61 -8.91 -26.06
CA LEU A 150 6.22 -9.14 -26.48
C LEU A 150 5.91 -10.63 -26.63
N PRO A 151 6.71 -11.43 -27.39
CA PRO A 151 6.53 -12.88 -27.41
C PRO A 151 6.48 -13.49 -26.01
N ILE A 152 7.39 -13.14 -25.10
CA ILE A 152 7.40 -13.66 -23.72
C ILE A 152 6.08 -13.34 -22.99
N ALA A 153 5.56 -12.12 -23.18
CA ALA A 153 4.30 -11.67 -22.57
C ALA A 153 3.05 -12.33 -23.18
N THR A 154 3.13 -12.94 -24.37
CA THR A 154 1.95 -13.44 -25.11
C THR A 154 2.06 -14.89 -25.61
N ASP A 155 3.11 -15.63 -25.26
CA ASP A 155 3.36 -17.00 -25.75
C ASP A 155 2.63 -18.09 -24.94
N GLY A 156 1.98 -17.76 -23.83
CA GLY A 156 1.15 -18.72 -23.09
C GLY A 156 1.93 -19.66 -22.18
N GLN A 157 3.25 -19.72 -22.32
CA GLN A 157 4.12 -20.62 -21.55
C GLN A 157 4.21 -20.25 -20.07
N ILE A 158 4.25 -18.94 -19.76
CA ILE A 158 4.35 -18.45 -18.38
C ILE A 158 2.97 -18.04 -17.86
N VAL A 159 2.21 -17.29 -18.65
CA VAL A 159 0.84 -16.87 -18.33
C VAL A 159 -0.04 -17.01 -19.56
N PRO A 160 -1.35 -17.27 -19.41
CA PRO A 160 -2.27 -17.30 -20.53
C PRO A 160 -2.22 -15.99 -21.34
N ASN A 161 -2.38 -16.09 -22.66
CA ASN A 161 -2.19 -14.97 -23.60
C ASN A 161 -3.09 -13.77 -23.32
N THR A 162 -4.26 -14.00 -22.70
CA THR A 162 -5.23 -12.99 -22.31
C THR A 162 -4.88 -12.26 -21.02
N ASP A 163 -3.97 -12.81 -20.22
CA ASP A 163 -3.90 -12.48 -18.80
C ASP A 163 -2.75 -11.52 -18.46
N PHE A 164 -1.76 -11.34 -19.34
CA PHE A 164 -0.57 -10.52 -19.04
C PHE A 164 -0.90 -9.12 -18.49
N GLY A 165 -1.87 -8.42 -19.10
CA GLY A 165 -2.31 -7.09 -18.65
C GLY A 165 -3.05 -7.11 -17.31
N MET A 166 -3.77 -8.19 -17.03
CA MET A 166 -4.49 -8.39 -15.77
C MET A 166 -3.52 -8.72 -14.63
N LEU A 167 -2.53 -9.58 -14.88
CA LEU A 167 -1.60 -10.08 -13.87
C LEU A 167 -0.43 -9.13 -13.61
N PHE A 168 0.10 -8.49 -14.66
CA PHE A 168 1.27 -7.59 -14.58
C PHE A 168 0.96 -6.10 -14.76
N GLY A 169 -0.31 -5.77 -14.92
CA GLY A 169 -0.81 -4.40 -14.96
C GLY A 169 -0.77 -3.75 -16.35
N LYS A 170 -1.73 -2.85 -16.56
CA LYS A 170 -1.91 -2.14 -17.85
C LYS A 170 -0.68 -1.33 -18.26
N GLN A 171 0.04 -0.74 -17.31
CA GLN A 171 1.21 0.09 -17.62
C GLN A 171 2.34 -0.73 -18.26
N LEU A 172 2.69 -1.89 -17.67
CA LEU A 172 3.72 -2.76 -18.24
C LEU A 172 3.29 -3.30 -19.60
N ARG A 173 2.05 -3.80 -19.70
CA ARG A 173 1.45 -4.24 -20.98
C ARG A 173 1.61 -3.19 -22.06
N ASN A 174 1.21 -1.96 -21.75
CA ASN A 174 1.24 -0.86 -22.70
C ASN A 174 2.65 -0.51 -23.18
N LEU A 175 3.66 -0.55 -22.29
CA LEU A 175 5.06 -0.36 -22.68
C LEU A 175 5.58 -1.49 -23.57
N VAL A 176 5.27 -2.75 -23.23
CA VAL A 176 5.67 -3.91 -24.04
C VAL A 176 5.04 -3.86 -25.44
N PHE A 177 3.76 -3.51 -25.53
CA PHE A 177 3.01 -3.51 -26.78
C PHE A 177 3.39 -2.34 -27.70
N VAL A 178 3.64 -1.15 -27.15
CA VAL A 178 3.95 0.04 -27.97
C VAL A 178 5.29 -0.09 -28.69
N MET A 179 6.25 -0.84 -28.12
CA MET A 179 7.53 -1.13 -28.77
C MET A 179 7.35 -1.89 -30.08
N TYR A 180 6.29 -2.71 -30.21
CA TYR A 180 5.96 -3.46 -31.42
C TYR A 180 5.02 -2.71 -32.38
N GLY A 181 4.59 -1.49 -32.03
CA GLY A 181 3.70 -0.68 -32.87
C GLY A 181 2.20 -0.82 -32.57
N TYR A 182 1.80 -1.64 -31.59
CA TYR A 182 0.42 -1.71 -31.13
C TYR A 182 0.10 -0.50 -30.24
N GLY A 183 -0.54 0.55 -30.78
CA GLY A 183 -0.57 1.87 -30.13
C GLY A 183 -1.80 2.76 -30.32
N ASN A 184 -2.95 2.25 -30.76
CA ASN A 184 -4.17 3.08 -30.79
C ASN A 184 -4.64 3.37 -29.35
N GLY A 185 -4.44 4.61 -28.87
CA GLY A 185 -5.00 5.12 -27.61
C GLY A 185 -4.09 5.15 -26.37
N VAL A 186 -2.76 4.97 -26.50
CA VAL A 186 -1.84 4.85 -25.34
C VAL A 186 -0.84 6.01 -25.23
N GLY A 187 -1.32 7.21 -24.89
CA GLY A 187 -0.51 8.44 -24.88
C GLY A 187 0.77 8.36 -24.05
N ALA A 188 0.70 7.89 -22.80
CA ALA A 188 1.84 7.88 -21.89
C ALA A 188 2.95 6.86 -22.27
N ALA A 189 2.57 5.65 -22.71
CA ALA A 189 3.55 4.66 -23.15
C ALA A 189 4.19 5.06 -24.48
N LYS A 190 3.41 5.64 -25.40
CA LYS A 190 3.92 6.20 -26.65
C LYS A 190 4.91 7.33 -26.39
N GLN A 191 4.60 8.24 -25.46
CA GLN A 191 5.51 9.30 -25.06
C GLN A 191 6.82 8.72 -24.48
N THR A 192 6.72 7.71 -23.62
CA THR A 192 7.90 7.03 -23.05
C THR A 192 8.79 6.44 -24.15
N LEU A 193 8.21 5.84 -25.20
CA LEU A 193 8.97 5.31 -26.34
C LEU A 193 9.58 6.43 -27.20
N ILE A 194 8.88 7.56 -27.37
CA ILE A 194 9.42 8.74 -28.05
C ILE A 194 10.63 9.29 -27.29
N ASP A 195 10.52 9.45 -25.97
CA ASP A 195 11.61 9.91 -25.12
C ASP A 195 12.80 8.95 -25.19
N ALA A 196 12.55 7.64 -25.14
CA ALA A 196 13.58 6.63 -25.30
C ALA A 196 14.36 6.80 -26.62
N ARG A 197 13.64 6.92 -27.74
CA ARG A 197 14.27 7.12 -29.07
C ARG A 197 15.06 8.42 -29.13
N ARG A 198 14.60 9.46 -28.44
CA ARG A 198 15.33 10.73 -28.33
C ARG A 198 16.64 10.55 -27.55
N TYR A 199 16.63 9.80 -26.45
CA TYR A 199 17.83 9.53 -25.66
C TYR A 199 18.85 8.65 -26.38
N SER A 200 18.41 7.72 -27.23
CA SER A 200 19.31 6.91 -28.08
C SER A 200 20.18 7.75 -29.01
N GLY A 201 19.71 8.94 -29.38
CA GLY A 201 20.33 9.73 -30.43
C GLY A 201 20.14 9.10 -31.82
N ILE A 202 20.70 9.76 -32.84
CA ILE A 202 20.62 9.31 -34.23
C ILE A 202 21.79 9.91 -35.03
N SER A 203 22.42 9.08 -35.86
CA SER A 203 23.48 9.54 -36.75
C SER A 203 22.92 10.36 -37.91
N LYS A 204 23.78 11.20 -38.51
CA LYS A 204 23.40 12.04 -39.65
C LYS A 204 22.92 11.22 -40.85
N GLU A 205 23.51 10.06 -41.09
CA GLU A 205 23.17 9.16 -42.20
C GLU A 205 21.77 8.55 -42.00
N ARG A 206 21.41 8.20 -40.76
CA ARG A 206 20.09 7.65 -40.43
C ARG A 206 19.01 8.73 -40.34
N ALA A 207 19.38 9.96 -39.99
CA ALA A 207 18.51 11.13 -39.93
C ALA A 207 18.05 11.62 -41.32
N LEU A 208 18.94 11.59 -42.31
CA LEU A 208 18.72 12.21 -43.62
C LEU A 208 17.47 11.68 -44.39
N PRO A 209 17.18 10.37 -44.45
CA PRO A 209 15.96 9.90 -45.10
C PRO A 209 14.67 10.40 -44.43
N HIS A 210 14.67 10.55 -43.10
CA HIS A 210 13.52 11.06 -42.36
C HIS A 210 13.29 12.55 -42.63
N TYR A 211 14.37 13.34 -42.69
CA TYR A 211 14.31 14.74 -43.12
C TYR A 211 13.70 14.88 -44.51
N ASN A 212 14.22 14.10 -45.47
CA ASN A 212 13.80 14.18 -46.86
C ASN A 212 12.32 13.83 -47.01
N ASN A 213 11.84 12.80 -46.30
CA ASN A 213 10.43 12.42 -46.29
C ASN A 213 9.53 13.52 -45.66
N LEU A 214 9.97 14.12 -44.55
CA LEU A 214 9.25 15.21 -43.90
C LEU A 214 9.18 16.44 -44.82
N LYS A 215 10.31 16.83 -45.41
CA LYS A 215 10.40 17.95 -46.35
C LYS A 215 9.53 17.69 -47.59
N ALA A 216 9.62 16.52 -48.21
CA ALA A 216 8.80 16.15 -49.37
C ALA A 216 7.30 16.11 -49.07
N TYR A 217 6.89 15.82 -47.83
CA TYR A 217 5.50 15.94 -47.41
C TYR A 217 5.04 17.40 -47.37
N TYR A 218 5.80 18.27 -46.70
CA TYR A 218 5.48 19.69 -46.57
C TYR A 218 5.57 20.46 -47.90
N ASP A 219 6.57 20.14 -48.74
CA ASP A 219 6.70 20.70 -50.08
C ASP A 219 5.45 20.38 -50.92
N ARG A 220 4.98 19.12 -50.92
CA ARG A 220 3.78 18.72 -51.69
C ARG A 220 2.52 19.47 -51.29
N ILE A 221 2.30 19.69 -49.99
CA ILE A 221 1.11 20.43 -49.52
C ILE A 221 1.24 21.93 -49.78
N ILE A 222 2.44 22.51 -49.65
CA ILE A 222 2.71 23.92 -49.99
C ILE A 222 2.53 24.15 -51.50
N GLU A 223 3.10 23.31 -52.35
CA GLU A 223 2.92 23.37 -53.80
C GLU A 223 1.46 23.27 -54.22
N ARG A 224 0.67 22.44 -53.53
CA ARG A 224 -0.77 22.35 -53.77
C ARG A 224 -1.47 23.69 -53.50
N GLN A 225 -1.13 24.37 -52.40
CA GLN A 225 -1.69 25.69 -52.10
C GLN A 225 -1.21 26.74 -53.12
N GLN A 226 0.05 26.68 -53.55
CA GLN A 226 0.57 27.59 -54.57
C GLN A 226 -0.14 27.41 -55.92
N ARG A 227 -0.33 26.17 -56.37
CA ARG A 227 -1.12 25.87 -57.58
C ARG A 227 -2.56 26.38 -57.49
N CYS A 228 -3.16 26.36 -56.31
CA CYS A 228 -4.48 26.94 -56.08
C CYS A 228 -4.47 28.46 -56.27
N ILE A 229 -3.47 29.16 -55.73
CA ILE A 229 -3.30 30.61 -55.94
C ILE A 229 -3.13 30.92 -57.43
N ASP A 230 -2.28 30.17 -58.12
CA ASP A 230 -1.98 30.41 -59.54
C ASP A 230 -3.20 30.16 -60.43
N SER A 231 -3.96 29.09 -60.14
CA SER A 231 -5.25 28.79 -60.77
C SER A 231 -6.29 29.90 -60.51
N ALA A 232 -6.37 30.41 -59.28
CA ALA A 232 -7.30 31.48 -58.93
C ALA A 232 -6.99 32.78 -59.66
N LYS A 233 -5.71 33.12 -59.86
CA LYS A 233 -5.29 34.33 -60.60
C LYS A 233 -5.66 34.31 -62.08
N GLN A 234 -5.97 33.15 -62.66
CA GLN A 234 -6.39 33.01 -64.05
C GLN A 234 -7.91 33.20 -64.24
N ILE A 235 -8.67 33.36 -63.16
CA ILE A 235 -10.12 33.56 -63.21
C ILE A 235 -10.43 34.97 -63.70
N ILE A 236 -11.08 35.06 -64.86
CA ILE A 236 -11.45 36.34 -65.49
C ILE A 236 -12.96 36.50 -65.65
N SER A 237 -13.74 35.44 -65.41
CA SER A 237 -15.20 35.46 -65.51
C SER A 237 -15.92 34.86 -64.30
N GLU A 238 -17.19 35.19 -64.12
CA GLU A 238 -18.03 34.58 -63.09
C GLU A 238 -18.23 33.06 -63.30
N ALA A 239 -18.21 32.59 -64.54
CA ALA A 239 -18.33 31.17 -64.87
C ALA A 239 -17.08 30.40 -64.37
N ASP A 240 -15.88 30.93 -64.65
CA ASP A 240 -14.61 30.37 -64.17
C ASP A 240 -14.56 30.34 -62.64
N MET A 241 -15.07 31.38 -61.98
CA MET A 241 -15.18 31.46 -60.52
C MET A 241 -16.07 30.33 -59.96
N ARG A 242 -17.25 30.10 -60.57
CA ARG A 242 -18.17 29.03 -60.14
C ARG A 242 -17.55 27.64 -60.34
N GLN A 243 -16.87 27.42 -61.47
CA GLN A 243 -16.16 26.18 -61.76
C GLN A 243 -15.00 25.93 -60.78
N HIS A 244 -14.20 26.96 -60.49
CA HIS A 244 -13.11 26.87 -59.52
C HIS A 244 -13.62 26.57 -58.10
N ARG A 245 -14.76 27.15 -57.68
CA ARG A 245 -15.40 26.83 -56.39
C ARG A 245 -15.85 25.38 -56.29
N ALA A 246 -16.38 24.82 -57.38
CA ALA A 246 -16.85 23.44 -57.39
C ALA A 246 -15.71 22.42 -57.32
N ASN A 247 -14.57 22.75 -57.94
CA ASN A 247 -13.44 21.83 -58.11
C ASN A 247 -12.44 21.84 -56.93
N ASP A 248 -12.32 22.93 -56.16
CA ASP A 248 -11.38 23.00 -55.04
C ASP A 248 -12.03 22.68 -53.68
N LEU A 249 -11.69 21.49 -53.16
CA LEU A 249 -12.16 20.99 -51.87
C LEU A 249 -11.69 21.81 -50.66
N THR A 250 -10.66 22.65 -50.82
CA THR A 250 -10.05 23.46 -49.74
C THR A 250 -11.01 24.53 -49.19
N PHE A 251 -12.05 24.89 -49.96
CA PHE A 251 -12.94 26.02 -49.65
C PHE A 251 -14.40 25.63 -49.39
N ARG A 252 -14.72 24.36 -49.12
CA ARG A 252 -16.09 23.94 -48.77
C ARG A 252 -16.49 24.48 -47.38
N GLY A 253 -17.16 25.63 -47.32
CA GLY A 253 -17.64 26.23 -46.06
C GLY A 253 -18.29 27.63 -46.21
N GLY A 254 -19.05 28.06 -45.19
CA GLY A 254 -20.00 29.19 -45.24
C GLY A 254 -19.45 30.60 -45.51
N MET A 255 -18.12 30.80 -45.47
CA MET A 255 -17.48 32.12 -45.66
C MET A 255 -17.49 32.60 -47.12
N LEU A 256 -17.68 31.69 -48.10
CA LEU A 256 -17.79 31.99 -49.54
C LEU A 256 -19.10 32.72 -49.93
N SER A 257 -20.07 32.82 -49.02
CA SER A 257 -21.38 33.45 -49.27
C SER A 257 -21.32 34.98 -49.39
N SER A 258 -20.25 35.60 -48.91
CA SER A 258 -20.05 37.07 -48.89
C SER A 258 -19.30 37.62 -50.11
N VAL A 259 -18.66 36.75 -50.89
CA VAL A 259 -17.80 37.11 -52.02
C VAL A 259 -18.64 37.18 -53.31
N ARG A 260 -18.87 38.41 -53.80
CA ARG A 260 -19.80 38.68 -54.91
C ARG A 260 -19.13 38.95 -56.26
N THR A 261 -17.85 39.35 -56.28
CA THR A 261 -17.11 39.60 -57.54
C THR A 261 -15.94 38.65 -57.73
N VAL A 262 -15.49 38.51 -58.99
CA VAL A 262 -14.29 37.74 -59.35
C VAL A 262 -13.06 38.25 -58.58
N GLU A 263 -12.86 39.56 -58.52
CA GLU A 263 -11.71 40.16 -57.83
C GLU A 263 -11.69 39.83 -56.33
N GLN A 264 -12.83 39.94 -55.66
CA GLN A 264 -12.97 39.58 -54.25
C GLN A 264 -12.66 38.09 -54.02
N TYR A 265 -13.06 37.23 -54.96
CA TYR A 265 -12.81 35.79 -54.88
C TYR A 265 -11.33 35.45 -55.06
N VAL A 266 -10.67 36.03 -56.07
CA VAL A 266 -9.24 35.84 -56.31
C VAL A 266 -8.42 36.34 -55.11
N GLN A 267 -8.77 37.49 -54.54
CA GLN A 267 -8.13 38.03 -53.34
C GLN A 267 -8.32 37.11 -52.14
N TYR A 268 -9.53 36.60 -51.91
CA TYR A 268 -9.81 35.70 -50.79
C TYR A 268 -9.04 34.38 -50.89
N VAL A 269 -9.06 33.73 -52.05
CA VAL A 269 -8.32 32.46 -52.28
C VAL A 269 -6.82 32.69 -52.09
N THR A 270 -6.30 33.79 -52.64
CA THR A 270 -4.89 34.17 -52.49
C THR A 270 -4.51 34.34 -51.01
N GLN A 271 -5.30 35.07 -50.22
CA GLN A 271 -5.03 35.29 -48.80
C GLN A 271 -5.06 33.99 -47.98
N VAL A 272 -6.08 33.16 -48.17
CA VAL A 272 -6.25 31.91 -47.41
C VAL A 272 -5.14 30.90 -47.72
N CYS A 273 -4.85 30.67 -49.00
CA CYS A 273 -3.76 29.78 -49.40
C CYS A 273 -2.40 30.30 -48.94
N THR A 274 -2.15 31.61 -49.00
CA THR A 274 -0.91 32.22 -48.48
C THR A 274 -0.77 31.99 -46.98
N ARG A 275 -1.85 32.12 -46.20
CA ARG A 275 -1.85 31.78 -44.78
C ARG A 275 -1.51 30.31 -44.55
N PHE A 276 -2.15 29.39 -45.28
CA PHE A 276 -1.86 27.96 -45.15
C PHE A 276 -0.42 27.60 -45.52
N ILE A 277 0.15 28.23 -46.55
CA ILE A 277 1.57 28.09 -46.88
C ILE A 277 2.43 28.50 -45.68
N GLY A 278 2.15 29.67 -45.09
CA GLY A 278 2.86 30.15 -43.90
C GLY A 278 2.72 29.21 -42.69
N ASP A 279 1.52 28.69 -42.43
CA ASP A 279 1.25 27.74 -41.34
C ASP A 279 2.01 26.42 -41.55
N HIS A 280 1.99 25.86 -42.77
CA HIS A 280 2.73 24.66 -43.12
C HIS A 280 4.25 24.85 -43.03
N GLN A 281 4.77 26.00 -43.45
CA GLN A 281 6.19 26.35 -43.28
C GLN A 281 6.58 26.45 -41.81
N LYS A 282 5.73 27.08 -40.98
CA LYS A 282 5.95 27.18 -39.53
C LYS A 282 5.92 25.80 -38.87
N GLU A 283 4.96 24.95 -39.23
CA GLU A 283 4.85 23.59 -38.70
C GLU A 283 6.05 22.72 -39.12
N PHE A 284 6.49 22.81 -40.38
CA PHE A 284 7.73 22.19 -40.83
C PHE A 284 8.94 22.69 -40.03
N ASN A 285 9.06 24.00 -39.83
CA ASN A 285 10.16 24.61 -39.07
C ASN A 285 10.19 24.19 -37.59
N GLN A 286 9.03 23.92 -37.00
CA GLN A 286 8.95 23.36 -35.65
C GLN A 286 9.30 21.86 -35.66
N LYS A 287 8.63 21.08 -36.49
CA LYS A 287 8.84 19.62 -36.56
C LYS A 287 10.25 19.26 -37.00
N LYS A 288 10.91 20.08 -37.82
CA LYS A 288 12.28 19.80 -38.26
C LYS A 288 13.31 19.90 -37.13
N GLU A 289 13.03 20.69 -36.09
CA GLU A 289 13.87 20.77 -34.88
C GLU A 289 13.49 19.68 -33.86
N GLU A 290 12.28 19.13 -33.93
CA GLU A 290 11.78 18.04 -33.07
C GLU A 290 12.03 16.63 -33.64
N PHE A 291 12.13 16.49 -34.98
CA PHE A 291 12.51 15.28 -35.71
C PHE A 291 14.01 15.27 -36.02
N PRO A 292 14.61 14.11 -36.29
CA PRO A 292 16.06 14.01 -36.40
C PRO A 292 16.55 14.57 -37.73
N ASN A 293 16.79 15.87 -37.78
CA ASN A 293 17.45 16.56 -38.89
C ASN A 293 18.82 17.13 -38.48
N LYS A 294 19.22 16.87 -37.23
CA LYS A 294 20.56 17.07 -36.67
C LYS A 294 21.02 15.75 -36.06
N GLU A 295 22.33 15.53 -36.08
CA GLU A 295 22.95 14.46 -35.30
C GLU A 295 22.67 14.72 -33.82
N PHE A 296 22.13 13.72 -33.14
CA PHE A 296 21.93 13.75 -31.70
C PHE A 296 22.83 12.70 -31.08
N ALA A 297 23.77 13.12 -30.25
CA ALA A 297 24.55 12.20 -29.44
C ALA A 297 23.66 11.53 -28.38
N PRO A 298 23.97 10.29 -27.95
CA PRO A 298 23.25 9.63 -26.87
C PRO A 298 23.19 10.49 -25.60
N ASP A 299 21.99 10.75 -25.10
CA ASP A 299 21.76 11.61 -23.93
C ASP A 299 21.51 10.76 -22.69
N TRP A 300 22.38 10.88 -21.68
CA TRP A 300 22.28 10.21 -20.37
C TRP A 300 21.80 11.13 -19.26
N SER A 301 21.33 12.35 -19.57
CA SER A 301 20.87 13.33 -18.59
C SER A 301 19.77 12.79 -17.66
N TRP A 302 18.91 11.91 -18.19
CA TRP A 302 17.85 11.22 -17.44
C TRP A 302 18.36 10.26 -16.35
N ALA A 303 19.62 9.82 -16.44
CA ALA A 303 20.25 8.95 -15.45
C ALA A 303 20.90 9.74 -14.29
N ASN A 304 21.29 11.00 -14.55
CA ASN A 304 21.93 11.90 -13.59
C ASN A 304 20.91 12.66 -12.72
N ILE A 305 19.95 11.96 -12.13
CA ILE A 305 19.04 12.59 -11.18
C ILE A 305 19.73 12.60 -9.82
N LYS A 306 20.44 13.70 -9.51
CA LYS A 306 20.63 14.09 -8.09
C LYS A 306 19.25 13.99 -7.44
N LYS A 307 19.13 13.22 -6.36
CA LYS A 307 17.91 13.09 -5.54
C LYS A 307 17.26 14.46 -5.46
N THR A 308 16.23 14.71 -6.26
CA THR A 308 15.51 15.97 -6.25
C THR A 308 15.04 16.16 -4.82
N ALA A 309 15.41 17.31 -4.25
CA ALA A 309 15.02 17.72 -2.92
C ALA A 309 13.53 17.43 -2.76
N THR A 310 13.20 16.69 -1.72
CA THR A 310 11.85 16.25 -1.41
C THR A 310 11.00 17.51 -1.37
N THR A 311 10.09 17.67 -2.35
CA THR A 311 9.10 18.74 -2.32
C THR A 311 8.39 18.61 -0.99
N GLN A 312 8.56 19.62 -0.12
CA GLN A 312 7.88 19.68 1.15
C GLN A 312 6.39 19.78 0.85
N SER A 313 5.74 18.62 0.83
CA SER A 313 4.29 18.52 0.92
C SER A 313 3.89 19.29 2.17
N SER A 314 3.02 20.28 2.02
CA SER A 314 2.30 20.92 3.12
C SER A 314 1.37 19.88 3.75
N SER A 315 1.95 18.90 4.43
CA SER A 315 1.19 17.89 5.16
C SER A 315 0.48 18.58 6.30
N LYS A 316 -0.85 18.40 6.38
CA LYS A 316 -1.64 18.72 7.58
C LYS A 316 -0.88 18.24 8.83
N PRO A 317 -0.98 18.95 9.97
CA PRO A 317 -0.34 18.53 11.21
C PRO A 317 -0.69 17.07 11.48
N LYS A 318 0.34 16.23 11.50
CA LYS A 318 0.15 14.80 11.69
C LYS A 318 -0.27 14.55 13.14
N MET A 319 -1.42 13.91 13.31
CA MET A 319 -1.76 13.27 14.58
C MET A 319 -0.83 12.07 14.75
N GLU A 320 0.26 12.25 15.50
CA GLU A 320 1.20 11.19 15.85
C GLU A 320 1.05 10.88 17.35
N ALA A 321 0.91 9.60 17.68
CA ALA A 321 1.02 9.16 19.06
C ALA A 321 2.45 9.44 19.55
N VAL A 322 2.57 10.06 20.73
CA VAL A 322 3.86 10.35 21.36
C VAL A 322 4.26 9.14 22.21
N PRO A 323 5.54 8.73 22.22
CA PRO A 323 6.01 7.64 23.08
C PRO A 323 5.61 7.87 24.55
N LEU A 324 5.32 6.79 25.28
CA LEU A 324 4.92 6.91 26.69
C LEU A 324 6.05 7.52 27.53
N ALA A 325 5.71 8.56 28.29
CA ALA A 325 6.63 9.18 29.25
C ALA A 325 6.79 8.36 30.55
N TYR A 326 5.85 7.46 30.84
CA TYR A 326 5.86 6.58 32.01
C TYR A 326 5.07 5.31 31.72
N ILE A 327 5.34 4.22 32.45
CA ILE A 327 4.54 3.00 32.43
C ILE A 327 3.79 2.88 33.76
N LYS A 328 2.50 2.58 33.67
CA LYS A 328 1.60 2.42 34.82
C LYS A 328 0.66 1.26 34.58
N ARG A 329 0.67 0.33 35.53
CA ARG A 329 -0.24 -0.80 35.63
C ARG A 329 -0.87 -0.82 37.03
N THR A 330 -2.19 -0.98 37.12
CA THR A 330 -2.92 -0.98 38.40
C THR A 330 -3.96 -2.09 38.38
N GLY A 331 -3.93 -2.94 39.40
CA GLY A 331 -4.91 -4.01 39.63
C GLY A 331 -4.75 -5.25 38.74
N GLY A 332 -3.62 -5.38 38.05
CA GLY A 332 -3.31 -6.58 37.26
C GLY A 332 -2.77 -7.73 38.13
N LEU A 333 -2.75 -8.94 37.58
CA LEU A 333 -2.11 -10.10 38.22
C LEU A 333 -0.59 -9.87 38.39
N LEU A 334 -0.03 -10.32 39.50
CA LEU A 334 1.40 -10.21 39.77
C LEU A 334 2.21 -10.99 38.70
N ILE A 335 3.12 -10.28 38.04
CA ILE A 335 4.13 -10.88 37.16
C ILE A 335 5.46 -10.77 37.89
N GLU A 336 5.96 -11.88 38.44
CA GLU A 336 7.22 -11.92 39.19
C GLU A 336 8.41 -11.84 38.24
N GLU A 337 8.53 -12.80 37.33
CA GLU A 337 9.54 -12.86 36.28
C GLU A 337 8.90 -13.11 34.92
N ALA A 338 9.53 -12.55 33.88
CA ALA A 338 9.10 -12.69 32.50
C ALA A 338 10.34 -12.74 31.60
N ASP A 339 10.41 -13.80 30.81
CA ASP A 339 11.45 -14.10 29.85
C ASP A 339 10.81 -14.60 28.53
N GLU A 340 11.63 -15.01 27.58
CA GLU A 340 11.13 -15.52 26.31
C GLU A 340 10.33 -16.80 26.47
N LYS A 341 10.74 -17.68 27.41
CA LYS A 341 9.99 -18.90 27.71
C LYS A 341 8.60 -18.58 28.24
N THR A 342 8.45 -17.56 29.07
CA THR A 342 7.15 -17.08 29.54
C THR A 342 6.25 -16.70 28.36
N VAL A 343 6.80 -16.01 27.36
CA VAL A 343 6.04 -15.63 26.15
C VAL A 343 5.62 -16.86 25.34
N ILE A 344 6.52 -17.82 25.14
CA ILE A 344 6.23 -19.01 24.32
C ILE A 344 5.36 -20.04 25.07
N GLU A 345 5.73 -20.40 26.28
CA GLU A 345 5.14 -21.53 27.02
C GLU A 345 3.89 -21.13 27.80
N LYS A 346 3.89 -19.95 28.45
CA LYS A 346 2.75 -19.51 29.29
C LYS A 346 1.73 -18.68 28.51
N LEU A 347 2.19 -17.81 27.61
CA LEU A 347 1.29 -17.00 26.77
C LEU A 347 0.97 -17.66 25.43
N HIS A 348 1.55 -18.83 25.15
CA HIS A 348 1.36 -19.59 23.92
C HIS A 348 1.78 -18.85 22.65
N PHE A 349 2.67 -17.87 22.67
CA PHE A 349 3.07 -17.23 21.41
C PHE A 349 3.87 -18.20 20.53
N LYS A 350 3.63 -18.14 19.22
CA LYS A 350 4.37 -18.90 18.21
C LYS A 350 5.87 -18.62 18.28
N SER A 351 6.25 -17.36 18.46
CA SER A 351 7.64 -16.92 18.51
C SER A 351 7.83 -15.53 19.11
N LEU A 352 9.05 -15.27 19.54
CA LEU A 352 9.56 -13.97 19.96
C LEU A 352 10.83 -13.65 19.16
N THR A 353 10.87 -12.49 18.50
CA THR A 353 12.06 -12.02 17.75
C THR A 353 12.58 -10.69 18.28
N LEU A 354 13.87 -10.61 18.59
CA LEU A 354 14.55 -9.39 19.03
C LEU A 354 15.35 -8.75 17.89
N GLY A 355 15.18 -7.45 17.69
CA GLY A 355 16.02 -6.67 16.78
C GLY A 355 17.47 -6.58 17.27
N ASN A 356 18.44 -6.52 16.34
CA ASN A 356 19.87 -6.45 16.67
C ASN A 356 20.27 -5.26 17.56
N TYR A 357 19.44 -4.22 17.59
CA TYR A 357 19.70 -2.97 18.31
C TYR A 357 18.90 -2.88 19.63
N VAL A 358 18.19 -3.94 20.03
CA VAL A 358 17.52 -4.06 21.33
C VAL A 358 18.50 -4.66 22.31
N LYS A 359 18.88 -3.91 23.36
CA LYS A 359 19.81 -4.38 24.40
C LYS A 359 19.10 -5.30 25.39
N ASP A 360 19.85 -6.10 26.15
CA ASP A 360 19.27 -7.12 27.05
C ASP A 360 18.43 -6.51 28.18
N ASN A 361 18.85 -5.37 28.75
CA ASN A 361 18.04 -4.65 29.73
C ASN A 361 16.73 -4.07 29.14
N GLU A 362 16.76 -3.62 27.87
CA GLU A 362 15.57 -3.17 27.15
C GLU A 362 14.64 -4.36 26.84
N ALA A 363 15.21 -5.50 26.43
CA ALA A 363 14.47 -6.72 26.15
C ALA A 363 13.71 -7.20 27.39
N GLN A 364 14.38 -7.25 28.55
CA GLN A 364 13.75 -7.62 29.82
C GLN A 364 12.51 -6.77 30.14
N GLU A 365 12.63 -5.44 30.09
CA GLU A 365 11.52 -4.53 30.40
C GLU A 365 10.38 -4.66 29.37
N HIS A 366 10.72 -4.72 28.07
CA HIS A 366 9.72 -4.89 27.01
C HIS A 366 8.96 -6.22 27.12
N ILE A 367 9.67 -7.33 27.38
CA ILE A 367 9.06 -8.65 27.58
C ILE A 367 8.13 -8.63 28.79
N ARG A 368 8.60 -8.11 29.93
CA ARG A 368 7.81 -8.03 31.16
C ARG A 368 6.51 -7.24 30.96
N HIS A 369 6.58 -6.05 30.37
CA HIS A 369 5.39 -5.23 30.15
C HIS A 369 4.45 -5.80 29.10
N PHE A 370 4.99 -6.42 28.06
CA PHE A 370 4.20 -7.13 27.08
C PHE A 370 3.45 -8.31 27.70
N VAL A 371 4.13 -9.12 28.53
CA VAL A 371 3.49 -10.23 29.25
C VAL A 371 2.36 -9.72 30.13
N ALA A 372 2.61 -8.65 30.89
CA ALA A 372 1.60 -8.02 31.73
C ALA A 372 0.40 -7.48 30.92
N ALA A 373 0.64 -6.90 29.74
CA ALA A 373 -0.39 -6.39 28.84
C ALA A 373 -1.24 -7.51 28.24
N ILE A 374 -0.65 -8.59 27.76
CA ILE A 374 -1.41 -9.73 27.22
C ILE A 374 -2.23 -10.43 28.30
N VAL A 375 -1.67 -10.61 29.51
CA VAL A 375 -2.41 -11.19 30.64
C VAL A 375 -3.61 -10.33 31.01
N ASP A 376 -3.41 -9.01 31.14
CA ASP A 376 -4.52 -8.09 31.44
C ASP A 376 -5.58 -8.09 30.33
N LEU A 377 -5.15 -8.13 29.06
CA LEU A 377 -6.06 -8.21 27.91
C LEU A 377 -6.92 -9.47 27.95
N CYS A 378 -6.29 -10.64 28.05
CA CYS A 378 -7.01 -11.92 28.07
C CYS A 378 -7.90 -12.08 29.32
N GLU A 379 -7.47 -11.58 30.48
CA GLU A 379 -8.32 -11.56 31.69
C GLU A 379 -9.55 -10.67 31.49
N VAL A 380 -9.39 -9.49 30.87
CA VAL A 380 -10.49 -8.53 30.67
C VAL A 380 -11.50 -9.04 29.64
N LEU A 381 -11.05 -9.75 28.61
CA LEU A 381 -11.92 -10.35 27.60
C LEU A 381 -12.51 -11.71 28.04
N ASP A 382 -12.04 -12.25 29.16
CA ASP A 382 -12.27 -13.64 29.59
C ASP A 382 -11.98 -14.65 28.45
N ILE A 383 -10.76 -14.58 27.91
CA ILE A 383 -10.30 -15.46 26.83
C ILE A 383 -9.03 -16.17 27.29
N ASN A 384 -8.94 -17.47 27.06
CA ASN A 384 -7.73 -18.23 27.35
C ASN A 384 -6.54 -17.72 26.53
N LEU A 385 -5.35 -17.74 27.15
CA LEU A 385 -4.11 -17.29 26.54
C LEU A 385 -3.70 -18.11 25.30
N SER A 386 -4.21 -19.34 25.16
CA SER A 386 -4.00 -20.19 23.99
C SER A 386 -4.48 -19.56 22.67
N ILE A 387 -5.32 -18.53 22.71
CA ILE A 387 -5.70 -17.77 21.50
C ILE A 387 -4.47 -17.23 20.75
N ASN A 388 -3.34 -17.02 21.44
CA ASN A 388 -2.11 -16.49 20.85
C ASN A 388 -1.22 -17.55 20.19
N GLU A 389 -1.62 -18.83 20.12
CA GLU A 389 -0.83 -19.96 19.57
C GLU A 389 -0.20 -19.70 18.19
N ASN A 390 -0.89 -18.95 17.34
CA ASN A 390 -0.43 -18.61 15.99
C ASN A 390 0.24 -17.23 15.92
N LEU A 391 0.18 -16.43 16.99
CA LEU A 391 0.68 -15.07 17.03
C LEU A 391 2.17 -15.05 17.38
N ALA A 392 2.94 -14.34 16.56
CA ALA A 392 4.33 -14.01 16.82
C ALA A 392 4.44 -12.58 17.36
N ILE A 393 5.49 -12.32 18.15
CA ILE A 393 5.84 -10.99 18.64
C ILE A 393 7.28 -10.64 18.26
N ALA A 394 7.49 -9.41 17.85
CA ALA A 394 8.82 -8.86 17.61
C ALA A 394 9.01 -7.53 18.33
N PHE A 395 10.18 -7.35 18.93
CA PHE A 395 10.62 -6.09 19.50
C PHE A 395 11.65 -5.47 18.59
N GLY A 396 11.21 -4.50 17.80
CA GLY A 396 12.06 -3.76 16.90
C GLY A 396 12.73 -4.58 15.80
N ALA A 397 12.30 -5.82 15.50
CA ALA A 397 12.99 -6.64 14.51
C ALA A 397 12.56 -6.34 13.06
N PHE A 398 11.34 -5.82 12.87
CA PHE A 398 10.73 -5.59 11.55
C PHE A 398 10.55 -4.09 11.25
N GLY A 399 9.98 -3.77 10.07
CA GLY A 399 9.70 -2.41 9.61
C GLY A 399 10.87 -1.66 8.95
N ARG A 400 10.56 -0.52 8.29
CA ARG A 400 11.54 0.43 7.72
C ARG A 400 11.69 1.61 8.68
N GLY A 401 12.71 1.56 9.55
CA GLY A 401 13.14 2.57 10.52
C GLY A 401 12.24 3.80 10.75
N GLY A 402 11.52 3.84 11.89
CA GLY A 402 11.05 5.08 12.52
C GLY A 402 9.69 5.64 12.11
N LYS A 403 8.94 5.04 11.16
CA LYS A 403 7.65 5.60 10.71
C LYS A 403 6.39 5.05 11.41
N ALA A 404 6.46 3.86 11.99
CA ALA A 404 5.32 3.22 12.65
C ALA A 404 5.69 2.85 14.10
N MET A 405 4.80 3.22 15.04
CA MET A 405 4.91 2.93 16.48
C MET A 405 4.87 1.42 16.74
N ALA A 406 3.90 0.76 16.12
CA ALA A 406 3.81 -0.69 16.04
C ALA A 406 3.12 -1.10 14.72
N THR A 407 3.14 -2.39 14.40
CA THR A 407 2.48 -2.93 13.20
C THR A 407 2.17 -4.40 13.35
N TYR A 408 0.94 -4.79 13.02
CA TYR A 408 0.53 -6.17 12.76
C TYR A 408 0.79 -6.53 11.31
N TYR A 409 1.45 -7.67 11.09
CA TYR A 409 1.68 -8.26 9.76
C TYR A 409 0.79 -9.51 9.61
N PRO A 410 -0.34 -9.44 8.87
CA PRO A 410 -1.24 -10.57 8.68
C PRO A 410 -0.54 -11.80 8.11
N THR A 411 0.35 -11.61 7.12
CA THR A 411 1.11 -12.70 6.47
C THR A 411 1.89 -13.56 7.45
N ARG A 412 2.34 -13.01 8.57
CA ARG A 412 3.17 -13.71 9.56
C ARG A 412 2.43 -13.99 10.88
N GLN A 413 1.20 -13.49 10.99
CA GLN A 413 0.51 -13.30 12.26
C GLN A 413 1.45 -12.66 13.30
N LEU A 414 2.14 -11.57 12.94
CA LEU A 414 3.21 -10.99 13.74
C LEU A 414 2.85 -9.59 14.21
N ILE A 415 2.88 -9.36 15.51
CA ILE A 415 2.92 -8.00 16.08
C ILE A 415 4.40 -7.57 16.14
N ASN A 416 4.73 -6.39 15.63
CA ASN A 416 6.03 -5.77 15.82
C ASN A 416 5.90 -4.45 16.57
N LEU A 417 6.45 -4.37 17.79
CA LEU A 417 6.50 -3.17 18.61
C LEU A 417 7.84 -2.44 18.37
N THR A 418 7.81 -1.16 18.00
CA THR A 418 9.02 -0.39 17.71
C THR A 418 9.59 0.22 18.99
N LYS A 419 10.43 -0.52 19.74
CA LYS A 419 11.05 -0.06 21.01
C LYS A 419 10.02 0.72 21.88
N ARG A 420 10.43 1.84 22.49
CA ARG A 420 9.56 2.73 23.30
C ARG A 420 8.48 3.44 22.51
N ASN A 421 8.63 3.54 21.18
CA ASN A 421 7.57 4.10 20.35
C ASN A 421 6.42 3.11 20.18
N GLY A 422 6.58 1.81 20.48
CA GLY A 422 5.46 0.86 20.44
C GLY A 422 4.68 0.78 21.75
N ASP A 423 5.12 1.49 22.80
CA ASP A 423 4.51 1.38 24.11
C ASP A 423 3.08 1.96 24.06
N GLY A 424 2.09 1.22 24.57
CA GLY A 424 0.69 1.66 24.61
C GLY A 424 -0.13 1.34 23.38
N SER A 425 0.40 0.60 22.40
CA SER A 425 -0.32 0.18 21.19
C SER A 425 -0.64 -1.33 21.15
N VAL A 426 -0.39 -2.08 22.23
CA VAL A 426 -0.55 -3.55 22.22
C VAL A 426 -1.99 -3.95 21.91
N ALA A 427 -2.99 -3.28 22.49
CA ALA A 427 -4.40 -3.59 22.21
C ALA A 427 -4.78 -3.29 20.76
N HIS A 428 -4.23 -2.23 20.16
CA HIS A 428 -4.47 -1.89 18.75
C HIS A 428 -3.95 -2.99 17.83
N GLU A 429 -2.69 -3.40 18.02
CA GLU A 429 -2.11 -4.47 17.20
C GLU A 429 -2.74 -5.85 17.46
N TRP A 430 -3.14 -6.12 18.71
CA TRP A 430 -3.91 -7.33 19.03
C TRP A 430 -5.31 -7.28 18.42
N GLY A 431 -5.92 -6.09 18.30
CA GLY A 431 -7.19 -5.90 17.57
C GLY A 431 -7.09 -6.29 16.10
N HIS A 432 -5.98 -5.94 15.43
CA HIS A 432 -5.69 -6.42 14.07
C HIS A 432 -5.49 -7.94 14.02
N PHE A 433 -4.80 -8.52 15.01
CA PHE A 433 -4.69 -9.97 15.14
C PHE A 433 -6.06 -10.64 15.34
N PHE A 434 -6.92 -10.09 16.19
CA PHE A 434 -8.25 -10.59 16.46
C PHE A 434 -9.11 -10.56 15.19
N ASP A 435 -9.08 -9.46 14.45
CA ASP A 435 -9.76 -9.35 13.15
C ASP A 435 -9.28 -10.42 12.15
N HIS A 436 -7.98 -10.73 12.14
CA HIS A 436 -7.42 -11.78 11.29
C HIS A 436 -7.77 -13.19 11.79
N TYR A 437 -7.79 -13.41 13.11
CA TYR A 437 -8.20 -14.67 13.74
C TYR A 437 -9.64 -15.03 13.40
N LEU A 438 -10.54 -14.04 13.35
CA LEU A 438 -11.93 -14.20 12.91
C LEU A 438 -12.08 -14.65 11.45
N ASN A 439 -11.03 -14.53 10.64
CA ASN A 439 -10.94 -15.06 9.28
C ASN A 439 -10.23 -16.42 9.20
N GLY A 440 -9.94 -17.07 10.33
CA GLY A 440 -9.18 -18.32 10.37
C GLY A 440 -7.75 -18.16 9.84
N PHE A 441 -7.18 -16.95 9.91
CA PHE A 441 -5.86 -16.60 9.38
C PHE A 441 -5.66 -16.83 7.88
N ALA A 442 -6.74 -16.88 7.10
CA ALA A 442 -6.65 -17.04 5.66
C ALA A 442 -5.92 -15.85 5.00
N LEU A 443 -4.84 -16.11 4.27
CA LEU A 443 -4.02 -15.10 3.59
C LEU A 443 -4.63 -14.57 2.27
N THR A 444 -5.97 -14.57 2.19
CA THR A 444 -6.74 -13.97 1.10
C THR A 444 -6.53 -12.47 1.03
N LYS A 445 -6.86 -11.83 -0.11
CA LYS A 445 -6.86 -10.37 -0.24
C LYS A 445 -8.32 -9.89 -0.35
N PRO A 446 -8.84 -9.09 0.60
CA PRO A 446 -8.21 -8.68 1.87
C PRO A 446 -8.11 -9.81 2.90
N ALA A 447 -7.13 -9.72 3.82
CA ALA A 447 -6.84 -10.77 4.81
C ALA A 447 -7.65 -10.62 6.10
N LEU A 448 -8.06 -9.39 6.43
CA LEU A 448 -8.76 -9.07 7.67
C LEU A 448 -10.27 -9.23 7.48
N ARG A 449 -10.96 -9.78 8.49
CA ARG A 449 -12.39 -10.10 8.40
C ARG A 449 -13.24 -8.85 8.20
N SER A 450 -12.86 -7.73 8.82
CA SER A 450 -13.56 -6.45 8.70
C SER A 450 -13.56 -5.90 7.27
N GLU A 451 -12.43 -6.03 6.57
CA GLU A 451 -12.28 -5.64 5.18
C GLU A 451 -13.13 -6.53 4.26
N GLN A 452 -13.09 -7.86 4.46
CA GLN A 452 -13.90 -8.80 3.69
C GLN A 452 -15.41 -8.52 3.83
N TYR A 453 -15.87 -8.24 5.05
CA TYR A 453 -17.29 -7.94 5.30
C TYR A 453 -17.68 -6.56 4.78
N LEU A 454 -16.78 -5.58 4.82
CA LEU A 454 -17.05 -4.30 4.16
C LEU A 454 -17.18 -4.49 2.65
N ASP A 455 -16.28 -5.24 2.02
CA ASP A 455 -16.36 -5.53 0.59
C ASP A 455 -17.64 -6.29 0.24
N LEU A 456 -18.02 -7.29 1.04
CA LEU A 456 -19.27 -8.03 0.88
C LEU A 456 -20.48 -7.09 0.96
N LEU A 457 -20.59 -6.27 2.01
CA LEU A 457 -21.70 -5.33 2.16
C LEU A 457 -21.75 -4.35 0.99
N MET A 458 -20.60 -3.78 0.61
CA MET A 458 -20.51 -2.80 -0.48
C MET A 458 -20.83 -3.42 -1.85
N ASP A 459 -20.49 -4.69 -2.07
CA ASP A 459 -20.85 -5.47 -3.27
C ASP A 459 -22.37 -5.67 -3.36
N LYS A 460 -23.04 -6.00 -2.26
CA LYS A 460 -24.49 -6.25 -2.25
C LYS A 460 -25.34 -5.00 -2.51
N PHE A 461 -24.78 -3.80 -2.36
CA PHE A 461 -25.43 -2.59 -2.87
C PHE A 461 -25.45 -2.49 -4.41
N GLY A 462 -24.59 -3.23 -5.12
CA GLY A 462 -24.52 -3.21 -6.59
C GLY A 462 -24.36 -1.80 -7.15
N SER A 463 -25.21 -1.42 -8.11
CA SER A 463 -25.20 -0.08 -8.72
C SER A 463 -25.49 1.06 -7.72
N ARG A 464 -26.13 0.75 -6.59
CA ARG A 464 -26.48 1.70 -5.52
C ARG A 464 -25.27 2.07 -4.65
N ARG A 465 -24.16 1.30 -4.74
CA ARG A 465 -22.88 1.63 -4.08
C ARG A 465 -22.41 3.05 -4.36
N LYS A 466 -22.76 3.62 -5.53
CA LYS A 466 -22.45 5.01 -5.90
C LYS A 466 -22.96 6.04 -4.88
N TYR A 467 -24.07 5.77 -4.19
CA TYR A 467 -24.63 6.67 -3.17
C TYR A 467 -23.80 6.69 -1.88
N LEU A 468 -23.03 5.63 -1.63
CA LEU A 468 -22.17 5.48 -0.46
C LEU A 468 -20.75 6.03 -0.68
N THR A 469 -20.29 6.07 -1.94
CA THR A 469 -18.90 6.43 -2.29
C THR A 469 -18.76 7.79 -2.97
N SER A 470 -19.72 8.20 -3.80
CA SER A 470 -19.67 9.44 -4.58
C SER A 470 -19.91 10.68 -3.71
N SER A 471 -19.15 11.75 -3.93
CA SER A 471 -19.44 13.05 -3.31
C SER A 471 -20.69 13.73 -3.89
N ARG A 472 -21.13 13.33 -5.10
CA ARG A 472 -22.23 13.98 -5.85
C ARG A 472 -23.60 13.33 -5.69
N SER A 473 -23.68 12.24 -4.93
CA SER A 473 -24.92 11.46 -4.80
C SER A 473 -25.07 10.98 -3.36
N SER A 474 -26.30 10.94 -2.86
CA SER A 474 -26.65 10.45 -1.54
C SER A 474 -27.94 9.64 -1.60
N MET A 475 -28.15 8.83 -0.58
CA MET A 475 -29.35 8.06 -0.34
C MET A 475 -29.99 8.56 0.95
N SER A 476 -31.33 8.60 1.01
CA SER A 476 -32.03 8.91 2.26
C SER A 476 -31.73 7.86 3.31
N TRP A 477 -31.82 8.25 4.59
CA TRP A 477 -31.52 7.34 5.68
C TRP A 477 -32.47 6.14 5.69
N ASP A 478 -33.78 6.35 5.53
CA ASP A 478 -34.77 5.26 5.49
C ASP A 478 -34.52 4.26 4.34
N TYR A 479 -34.13 4.76 3.16
CA TYR A 479 -33.83 3.89 2.03
C TYR A 479 -32.54 3.10 2.28
N PHE A 480 -31.53 3.72 2.92
CA PHE A 480 -30.33 3.02 3.35
C PHE A 480 -30.65 1.89 4.34
N ILE A 481 -31.48 2.16 5.35
CA ILE A 481 -31.88 1.16 6.35
C ILE A 481 -32.54 -0.04 5.69
N SER A 482 -33.54 0.19 4.84
CA SER A 482 -34.26 -0.87 4.14
C SER A 482 -33.32 -1.77 3.32
N GLU A 483 -32.39 -1.16 2.59
CA GLU A 483 -31.40 -1.90 1.79
C GLU A 483 -30.40 -2.66 2.68
N MET A 484 -29.94 -2.07 3.78
CA MET A 484 -29.03 -2.73 4.72
C MET A 484 -29.69 -3.93 5.40
N GLU A 485 -30.93 -3.80 5.87
CA GLU A 485 -31.68 -4.90 6.48
C GLU A 485 -31.87 -6.04 5.50
N TYR A 486 -32.25 -5.73 4.26
CA TYR A 486 -32.36 -6.72 3.19
C TYR A 486 -31.02 -7.44 2.96
N ASN A 487 -29.92 -6.70 2.85
CA ASN A 487 -28.59 -7.27 2.60
C ASN A 487 -28.11 -8.14 3.76
N LEU A 488 -28.29 -7.68 5.01
CA LEU A 488 -27.91 -8.43 6.21
C LEU A 488 -28.72 -9.72 6.37
N LYS A 489 -30.01 -9.68 6.04
CA LYS A 489 -30.89 -10.85 6.14
C LYS A 489 -30.63 -11.90 5.07
N ASN A 490 -30.39 -11.48 3.82
CA ASN A 490 -30.38 -12.39 2.67
C ASN A 490 -28.97 -12.78 2.19
N HIS A 491 -27.92 -12.04 2.58
CA HIS A 491 -26.57 -12.25 2.03
C HIS A 491 -25.50 -12.55 3.08
N ILE A 492 -25.80 -12.37 4.37
CA ILE A 492 -24.90 -12.80 5.44
C ILE A 492 -25.31 -14.21 5.88
N PRO A 493 -24.39 -15.18 5.93
CA PRO A 493 -24.73 -16.53 6.37
C PRO A 493 -25.32 -16.52 7.79
N ASP A 494 -26.24 -17.45 8.05
CA ASP A 494 -26.89 -17.59 9.35
C ASP A 494 -25.96 -18.20 10.39
N SER A 495 -25.04 -17.37 10.90
CA SER A 495 -24.12 -17.69 11.98
C SER A 495 -24.04 -16.50 12.94
N PRO A 496 -24.19 -16.70 14.26
CA PRO A 496 -24.10 -15.63 15.24
C PRO A 496 -22.80 -14.82 15.15
N LEU A 497 -21.67 -15.50 14.90
CA LEU A 497 -20.37 -14.86 14.73
C LEU A 497 -20.34 -13.97 13.48
N LEU A 498 -20.82 -14.49 12.36
CA LEU A 498 -20.80 -13.80 11.08
C LEU A 498 -21.76 -12.61 11.04
N LYS A 499 -22.94 -12.75 11.67
CA LYS A 499 -23.89 -11.65 11.87
C LYS A 499 -23.34 -10.58 12.79
N SER A 500 -22.68 -10.97 13.90
CA SER A 500 -22.03 -10.02 14.82
C SER A 500 -20.92 -9.24 14.13
N MET A 501 -20.12 -9.91 13.28
CA MET A 501 -19.07 -9.25 12.50
C MET A 501 -19.65 -8.28 11.46
N ALA A 502 -20.69 -8.67 10.73
CA ALA A 502 -21.38 -7.78 9.79
C ALA A 502 -21.96 -6.56 10.50
N GLY A 503 -22.58 -6.75 11.67
CA GLY A 503 -23.09 -5.68 12.51
C GLY A 503 -21.98 -4.74 13.01
N MET A 504 -20.84 -5.28 13.43
CA MET A 504 -19.67 -4.48 13.81
C MET A 504 -19.18 -3.60 12.65
N VAL A 505 -18.98 -4.19 11.47
CA VAL A 505 -18.53 -3.44 10.27
C VAL A 505 -19.55 -2.38 9.87
N ALA A 506 -20.84 -2.71 9.92
CA ALA A 506 -21.90 -1.75 9.63
C ALA A 506 -21.92 -0.60 10.66
N MET A 507 -21.64 -0.88 11.94
CA MET A 507 -21.60 0.14 12.98
C MET A 507 -20.43 1.08 12.74
N LEU A 508 -19.24 0.52 12.49
CA LEU A 508 -18.03 1.28 12.22
C LEU A 508 -18.19 2.16 10.98
N ARG A 509 -18.72 1.62 9.88
CA ARG A 509 -18.80 2.34 8.59
C ARG A 509 -20.00 3.28 8.49
N PHE A 510 -21.16 2.87 8.99
CA PHE A 510 -22.44 3.53 8.72
C PHE A 510 -23.17 4.04 9.97
N GLY A 511 -22.70 3.73 11.18
CA GLY A 511 -23.39 4.09 12.42
C GLY A 511 -24.62 3.21 12.67
N TYR A 512 -24.63 2.03 12.04
CA TYR A 512 -25.76 1.12 12.01
C TYR A 512 -25.38 -0.23 12.60
N TYR A 513 -26.09 -0.68 13.62
CA TYR A 513 -25.83 -1.97 14.26
C TYR A 513 -27.10 -2.81 14.34
N HIS A 514 -26.96 -4.11 14.05
CA HIS A 514 -28.06 -5.07 14.11
C HIS A 514 -27.59 -6.36 14.76
N ILE A 515 -28.26 -6.78 15.83
CA ILE A 515 -28.03 -8.06 16.53
C ILE A 515 -29.36 -8.68 16.83
N GLU A 516 -29.49 -10.00 16.68
CA GLU A 516 -30.61 -10.75 17.28
C GLU A 516 -32.00 -10.15 16.96
N GLY A 517 -32.14 -9.50 15.80
CA GLY A 517 -33.39 -8.86 15.36
C GLY A 517 -33.63 -7.45 15.94
N THR A 518 -32.74 -6.92 16.77
CA THR A 518 -32.81 -5.56 17.30
C THR A 518 -31.92 -4.62 16.50
N MET A 519 -32.54 -3.67 15.81
CA MET A 519 -31.87 -2.57 15.12
C MET A 519 -31.54 -1.45 16.11
N VAL A 520 -30.29 -0.99 16.10
CA VAL A 520 -29.88 0.25 16.77
C VAL A 520 -29.09 1.09 15.77
N SER A 521 -29.57 2.30 15.49
CA SER A 521 -28.84 3.28 14.71
C SER A 521 -28.36 4.42 15.59
N TYR A 522 -27.18 4.96 15.27
CA TYR A 522 -26.65 6.14 15.92
C TYR A 522 -26.28 7.20 14.87
N HIS A 523 -27.13 8.22 14.81
CA HIS A 523 -26.89 9.45 14.05
C HIS A 523 -27.07 10.60 15.02
N GLN A 524 -25.99 11.31 15.30
CA GLN A 524 -26.09 12.63 15.91
C GLN A 524 -26.40 13.66 14.79
N ASP A 525 -27.38 14.53 15.04
CA ASP A 525 -27.89 15.46 14.02
C ASP A 525 -26.84 16.47 13.51
N ASP A 526 -26.99 16.83 12.23
CA ASP A 526 -26.50 18.02 11.52
C ASP A 526 -25.00 18.39 11.60
N THR A 527 -24.12 17.43 11.33
CA THR A 527 -22.74 17.79 10.94
C THR A 527 -22.68 18.21 9.48
N LYS A 528 -22.54 19.52 9.22
CA LYS A 528 -22.47 20.08 7.85
C LYS A 528 -21.42 19.35 7.00
N GLY A 529 -21.86 18.74 5.90
CA GLY A 529 -21.00 18.04 4.94
C GLY A 529 -20.72 16.57 5.26
N LYS A 530 -21.23 16.03 6.37
CA LYS A 530 -21.29 14.58 6.61
C LYS A 530 -22.45 13.96 5.83
N LYS A 531 -22.22 12.80 5.21
CA LYS A 531 -23.32 12.06 4.56
C LYS A 531 -24.23 11.43 5.61
N PRO A 532 -25.55 11.36 5.37
CA PRO A 532 -26.48 10.69 6.29
C PRO A 532 -26.07 9.24 6.58
N THR A 533 -25.50 8.56 5.58
CA THR A 533 -25.09 7.16 5.66
C THR A 533 -23.74 6.95 6.35
N ASP A 534 -22.95 7.98 6.63
CA ASP A 534 -21.61 7.80 7.21
C ASP A 534 -21.72 7.80 8.75
N SER A 535 -21.00 6.90 9.43
CA SER A 535 -20.81 7.00 10.89
C SER A 535 -20.00 8.25 11.26
N PHE A 536 -19.98 8.65 12.53
CA PHE A 536 -19.14 9.79 12.96
C PHE A 536 -17.67 9.41 12.88
N LEU A 537 -17.32 8.23 13.40
CA LEU A 537 -15.99 7.65 13.30
C LEU A 537 -15.46 7.62 11.85
N TYR A 538 -16.28 7.13 10.91
CA TYR A 538 -15.90 7.01 9.50
C TYR A 538 -15.72 8.39 8.85
N TYR A 539 -16.67 9.31 9.08
CA TYR A 539 -16.61 10.66 8.52
C TYR A 539 -15.32 11.37 8.92
N HIS A 540 -14.99 11.41 10.22
CA HIS A 540 -13.78 12.08 10.69
C HIS A 540 -12.50 11.35 10.26
N SER A 541 -12.52 10.03 10.23
CA SER A 541 -11.41 9.23 9.71
C SER A 541 -11.14 9.53 8.23
N LYS A 542 -12.18 9.65 7.41
CA LYS A 542 -12.07 10.02 5.98
C LYS A 542 -11.46 11.40 5.77
N LEU A 543 -11.74 12.36 6.65
CA LEU A 543 -11.14 13.71 6.58
C LEU A 543 -9.62 13.71 6.84
N GLN A 544 -9.12 12.72 7.58
CA GLN A 544 -7.69 12.56 7.87
C GLN A 544 -6.93 11.76 6.80
N GLY A 545 -7.60 10.87 6.06
CA GLY A 545 -7.03 10.21 4.88
C GLY A 545 -7.35 8.72 4.81
N SER A 546 -6.88 8.07 3.74
CA SER A 546 -7.22 6.68 3.41
C SER A 546 -6.81 5.69 4.49
N TYR A 547 -5.64 5.90 5.12
CA TYR A 547 -5.17 5.09 6.25
C TYR A 547 -6.17 5.11 7.41
N TRP A 548 -6.57 6.31 7.85
CA TRP A 548 -7.52 6.47 8.94
C TRP A 548 -8.90 5.93 8.58
N SER A 549 -9.37 6.06 7.34
CA SER A 549 -10.67 5.52 6.93
C SER A 549 -10.67 4.04 6.57
N ASN A 550 -9.53 3.34 6.68
CA ASN A 550 -9.49 1.89 6.50
C ASN A 550 -10.30 1.23 7.62
N ILE A 551 -11.19 0.30 7.26
CA ILE A 551 -12.11 -0.34 8.20
C ILE A 551 -11.40 -1.20 9.25
N ALA A 552 -10.28 -1.84 8.90
CA ALA A 552 -9.46 -2.59 9.85
C ALA A 552 -8.79 -1.64 10.86
N GLU A 553 -8.29 -0.48 10.41
CA GLU A 553 -7.74 0.52 11.34
C GLU A 553 -8.82 1.16 12.22
N MET A 554 -10.05 1.29 11.71
CA MET A 554 -11.21 1.69 12.51
C MET A 554 -11.59 0.60 13.54
N PHE A 555 -11.56 -0.67 13.14
CA PHE A 555 -11.79 -1.81 14.02
C PHE A 555 -10.76 -1.85 15.15
N ALA A 556 -9.46 -1.75 14.82
CA ALA A 556 -8.36 -1.77 15.80
C ALA A 556 -8.42 -0.61 16.81
N ARG A 557 -8.64 0.63 16.36
CA ARG A 557 -8.83 1.79 17.27
C ARG A 557 -10.08 1.66 18.14
N SER A 558 -11.14 1.09 17.58
CA SER A 558 -12.38 0.87 18.33
C SER A 558 -12.21 -0.23 19.38
N PHE A 559 -11.46 -1.28 19.05
CA PHE A 559 -11.08 -2.35 19.98
C PHE A 559 -10.17 -1.82 21.08
N GLU A 560 -9.21 -0.94 20.77
CA GLU A 560 -8.39 -0.23 21.76
C GLU A 560 -9.26 0.54 22.78
N CYS A 561 -10.26 1.29 22.30
CA CYS A 561 -11.24 1.97 23.15
C CYS A 561 -12.03 0.99 24.04
N TYR A 562 -12.51 -0.11 23.45
CA TYR A 562 -13.27 -1.14 24.15
C TYR A 562 -12.47 -1.78 25.30
N VAL A 563 -11.21 -2.17 25.04
CA VAL A 563 -10.32 -2.74 26.06
C VAL A 563 -10.07 -1.74 27.21
N ALA A 564 -9.86 -0.46 26.89
CA ALA A 564 -9.69 0.57 27.91
C ALA A 564 -10.94 0.77 28.78
N ASP A 565 -12.13 0.70 28.18
CA ASP A 565 -13.39 0.82 28.92
C ASP A 565 -13.61 -0.38 29.85
N LYS A 566 -13.37 -1.60 29.38
CA LYS A 566 -13.46 -2.81 30.20
C LYS A 566 -12.45 -2.82 31.36
N LEU A 567 -11.23 -2.34 31.14
CA LEU A 567 -10.27 -2.13 32.23
C LEU A 567 -10.79 -1.12 33.25
N LYS A 568 -11.35 0.00 32.79
CA LYS A 568 -11.88 1.07 33.65
C LYS A 568 -13.07 0.60 34.48
N GLU A 569 -13.98 -0.19 33.90
CA GLU A 569 -15.11 -0.82 34.61
C GLU A 569 -14.64 -1.70 35.79
N GLN A 570 -13.49 -2.36 35.64
CA GLN A 570 -12.86 -3.16 36.69
C GLN A 570 -11.94 -2.35 37.63
N GLY A 571 -11.86 -1.02 37.48
CA GLY A 571 -10.98 -0.17 38.27
C GLY A 571 -9.48 -0.38 38.00
N ARG A 572 -9.14 -0.91 36.82
CA ARG A 572 -7.79 -1.26 36.38
C ARG A 572 -7.24 -0.24 35.39
N VAL A 573 -5.92 -0.19 35.28
CA VAL A 573 -5.19 0.65 34.31
C VAL A 573 -4.00 -0.14 33.80
N ASN A 574 -3.74 -0.12 32.49
CA ASN A 574 -2.49 -0.59 31.91
C ASN A 574 -2.18 0.25 30.68
N ASN A 575 -1.29 1.24 30.82
CA ASN A 575 -1.00 2.17 29.73
C ASN A 575 -0.05 1.61 28.66
N TYR A 576 0.63 0.49 28.94
CA TYR A 576 1.40 -0.25 27.94
C TYR A 576 0.49 -1.08 27.02
N LEU A 577 -0.64 -1.55 27.57
CA LEU A 577 -1.70 -2.20 26.78
C LEU A 577 -2.49 -1.19 25.93
N VAL A 578 -2.96 -0.11 26.55
CA VAL A 578 -3.70 0.98 25.90
C VAL A 578 -3.26 2.34 26.42
N SER A 579 -2.67 3.19 25.56
CA SER A 579 -2.23 4.53 25.98
C SER A 579 -3.39 5.46 26.34
N GLY A 580 -4.51 5.37 25.60
CA GLY A 580 -5.65 6.28 25.69
C GLY A 580 -5.38 7.73 25.26
N SER A 581 -4.15 8.05 24.84
CA SER A 581 -3.71 9.42 24.56
C SER A 581 -4.47 10.08 23.41
N LEU A 582 -4.91 9.27 22.43
CA LEU A 582 -5.61 9.75 21.24
C LEU A 582 -7.13 9.70 21.36
N PHE A 583 -7.68 9.25 22.49
CA PHE A 583 -9.13 9.08 22.64
C PHE A 583 -9.92 10.39 22.60
N GLY A 584 -9.27 11.55 22.73
CA GLY A 584 -9.93 12.85 22.53
C GLY A 584 -10.13 13.23 21.06
N PHE A 585 -9.48 12.54 20.12
CA PHE A 585 -9.62 12.86 18.69
C PHE A 585 -10.83 12.15 18.08
N PRO A 586 -11.57 12.80 17.17
CA PRO A 586 -12.80 12.23 16.60
C PRO A 586 -12.55 11.09 15.60
N VAL A 587 -11.28 10.78 15.34
CA VAL A 587 -10.86 9.55 14.65
C VAL A 587 -10.89 8.32 15.58
N TYR A 588 -11.22 8.50 16.85
CA TYR A 588 -11.58 7.42 17.78
C TYR A 588 -13.07 7.51 18.12
N PRO A 589 -13.74 6.38 18.45
CA PRO A 589 -15.15 6.38 18.84
C PRO A 589 -15.42 7.31 20.03
N GLN A 590 -16.51 8.08 19.97
CA GLN A 590 -16.90 9.03 21.02
C GLN A 590 -18.31 8.78 21.55
N GLY A 591 -18.55 9.20 22.79
CA GLY A 591 -19.90 9.32 23.37
C GLY A 591 -20.78 8.08 23.20
N LYS A 592 -22.01 8.29 22.72
CA LYS A 592 -22.99 7.23 22.49
C LYS A 592 -22.56 6.26 21.37
N GLU A 593 -21.86 6.75 20.34
CA GLU A 593 -21.31 5.89 19.27
C GLU A 593 -20.35 4.85 19.85
N ARG A 594 -19.44 5.28 20.75
CA ARG A 594 -18.52 4.39 21.48
C ARG A 594 -19.26 3.36 22.31
N ALA A 595 -20.31 3.76 23.02
CA ALA A 595 -21.12 2.82 23.81
C ALA A 595 -21.80 1.76 22.92
N CYS A 596 -22.31 2.15 21.74
CA CYS A 596 -22.86 1.22 20.76
C CYS A 596 -21.78 0.27 20.21
N ILE A 597 -20.62 0.80 19.84
CA ILE A 597 -19.48 -0.01 19.37
C ILE A 597 -19.00 -0.99 20.44
N ASN A 598 -18.99 -0.60 21.72
CA ASN A 598 -18.62 -1.51 22.81
C ASN A 598 -19.59 -2.68 22.94
N LYS A 599 -20.90 -2.44 22.77
CA LYS A 599 -21.89 -3.51 22.68
C LYS A 599 -21.59 -4.42 21.48
N CYS A 600 -21.26 -3.85 20.31
CA CYS A 600 -20.82 -4.65 19.16
C CYS A 600 -19.67 -5.61 19.50
N PHE A 601 -18.67 -5.15 20.26
CA PHE A 601 -17.57 -6.01 20.71
C PHE A 601 -18.02 -7.06 21.71
N ASP A 602 -18.87 -6.72 22.68
CA ASP A 602 -19.41 -7.68 23.64
C ASP A 602 -20.09 -8.86 22.93
N HIS A 603 -20.95 -8.59 21.95
CA HIS A 603 -21.62 -9.63 21.15
C HIS A 603 -20.66 -10.38 20.22
N LEU A 604 -19.69 -9.68 19.62
CA LEU A 604 -18.68 -10.32 18.76
C LEU A 604 -17.81 -11.30 19.55
N ILE A 605 -17.38 -10.91 20.75
CA ILE A 605 -16.58 -11.77 21.65
C ILE A 605 -17.41 -12.94 22.15
N ALA A 606 -18.65 -12.70 22.59
CA ALA A 606 -19.54 -13.77 23.06
C ALA A 606 -19.83 -14.81 21.96
N SER A 607 -20.17 -14.34 20.75
CA SER A 607 -20.42 -15.23 19.59
C SER A 607 -19.16 -15.96 19.13
N MET A 608 -18.00 -15.32 19.18
CA MET A 608 -16.70 -15.95 18.88
C MET A 608 -16.38 -17.05 19.90
N LYS A 609 -16.55 -16.78 21.20
CA LYS A 609 -16.33 -17.79 22.26
C LYS A 609 -17.20 -19.02 22.08
N SER A 610 -18.49 -18.81 21.77
CA SER A 610 -19.43 -19.91 21.52
C SER A 610 -19.10 -20.67 20.24
N HIS A 611 -18.85 -19.96 19.13
CA HIS A 611 -18.64 -20.58 17.82
C HIS A 611 -17.31 -21.34 17.71
N LEU A 612 -16.25 -20.83 18.33
CA LEU A 612 -14.90 -21.40 18.28
C LEU A 612 -14.53 -22.20 19.53
N SER A 613 -15.48 -22.42 20.46
CA SER A 613 -15.25 -23.14 21.73
C SER A 613 -14.06 -22.59 22.54
N VAL A 614 -13.89 -21.27 22.57
CA VAL A 614 -12.76 -20.63 23.25
C VAL A 614 -12.96 -20.71 24.76
N LYS A 615 -11.99 -21.32 25.44
CA LYS A 615 -11.98 -21.47 26.90
C LYS A 615 -11.87 -20.10 27.59
N SER A 616 -12.42 -20.00 28.79
CA SER A 616 -12.24 -18.84 29.67
C SER A 616 -10.80 -18.67 30.12
N PHE A 617 -10.48 -17.46 30.57
CA PHE A 617 -9.15 -17.13 31.07
C PHE A 617 -8.84 -17.93 32.35
N THR A 618 -7.59 -18.39 32.48
CA THR A 618 -7.11 -19.08 33.68
C THR A 618 -5.93 -18.30 34.26
N PRO A 619 -6.05 -17.74 35.47
CA PRO A 619 -4.99 -16.92 36.05
C PRO A 619 -3.81 -17.79 36.48
N PHE A 620 -2.59 -17.29 36.25
CA PHE A 620 -1.36 -17.93 36.74
C PHE A 620 -1.17 -17.79 38.26
N THR A 621 -1.81 -16.77 38.84
CA THR A 621 -1.71 -16.42 40.26
C THR A 621 -2.99 -15.71 40.69
N THR A 622 -3.30 -15.78 41.97
CA THR A 622 -4.39 -14.99 42.58
C THR A 622 -3.90 -13.65 43.12
N GLN A 623 -2.57 -13.45 43.20
CA GLN A 623 -1.97 -12.22 43.69
C GLN A 623 -2.07 -11.10 42.65
N ARG A 624 -2.37 -9.87 43.12
CA ARG A 624 -2.43 -8.67 42.28
C ARG A 624 -1.36 -7.67 42.67
N ALA A 625 -0.88 -6.92 41.68
CA ALA A 625 0.16 -5.91 41.87
C ALA A 625 -0.19 -4.61 41.14
N ASP A 626 0.35 -3.51 41.68
CA ASP A 626 0.43 -2.23 40.98
C ASP A 626 1.89 -1.96 40.62
N GLU A 627 2.12 -1.57 39.37
CA GLU A 627 3.45 -1.34 38.83
C GLU A 627 3.54 0.08 38.27
N TYR A 628 4.67 0.73 38.51
CA TYR A 628 4.96 2.06 37.98
C TYR A 628 6.42 2.17 37.60
N ILE A 629 6.66 2.83 36.47
CA ILE A 629 7.97 3.25 36.00
C ILE A 629 7.88 4.70 35.57
N ASP A 630 8.54 5.59 36.31
CA ASP A 630 8.72 6.99 35.93
C ASP A 630 10.06 7.12 35.19
N LEU A 631 10.01 7.53 33.92
CA LEU A 631 11.18 7.78 33.09
C LEU A 631 11.45 9.29 33.08
N ASN A 632 12.33 9.77 33.98
CA ASN A 632 12.73 11.18 33.99
C ASN A 632 13.68 11.49 32.82
N GLN A 633 13.62 12.72 32.28
CA GLN A 633 14.51 13.21 31.21
C GLN A 633 16.01 13.17 31.58
N GLU A 634 16.33 13.02 32.86
CA GLU A 634 17.69 12.99 33.43
C GLU A 634 18.24 11.57 33.69
N GLY A 635 17.60 10.52 33.19
CA GLY A 635 18.16 9.16 33.18
C GLY A 635 18.09 8.37 34.50
N LYS A 636 17.51 8.92 35.58
CA LYS A 636 17.14 8.13 36.78
C LYS A 636 15.75 7.52 36.61
N VAL A 637 15.69 6.19 36.52
CA VAL A 637 14.44 5.41 36.43
C VAL A 637 13.95 5.10 37.84
N ASN A 638 12.79 5.65 38.22
CA ASN A 638 12.10 5.20 39.44
C ASN A 638 11.13 4.09 39.05
N LYS A 639 11.41 2.85 39.48
CA LYS A 639 10.52 1.70 39.26
C LYS A 639 10.11 1.06 40.58
N GLY A 640 8.88 0.57 40.65
CA GLY A 640 8.40 -0.16 41.83
C GLY A 640 7.19 -1.04 41.55
N VAL A 641 7.13 -2.14 42.30
CA VAL A 641 5.99 -3.07 42.33
C VAL A 641 5.41 -3.04 43.75
N ILE A 642 4.10 -2.84 43.86
CA ILE A 642 3.39 -2.80 45.15
C ILE A 642 2.47 -4.03 45.24
N VAL A 643 2.65 -4.83 46.29
CA VAL A 643 1.88 -6.04 46.60
C VAL A 643 1.34 -5.94 48.04
N GLY A 644 0.15 -6.48 48.33
CA GLY A 644 -0.37 -6.68 49.70
C GLY A 644 -1.20 -5.52 50.32
N LYS A 645 -1.50 -5.62 51.64
CA LYS A 645 -2.46 -4.78 52.39
C LYS A 645 -2.13 -3.27 52.42
N GLU A 646 -0.87 -2.87 52.22
CA GLU A 646 -0.44 -1.47 52.19
C GLU A 646 -0.72 -0.75 50.85
N ARG A 647 -1.35 -1.44 49.90
CA ARG A 647 -1.63 -0.97 48.52
C ARG A 647 -2.21 0.44 48.48
N LYS A 648 -3.27 0.73 49.26
CA LYS A 648 -3.92 2.06 49.30
C LYS A 648 -2.97 3.17 49.77
N LEU A 649 -2.14 2.90 50.78
CA LEU A 649 -1.25 3.90 51.40
C LEU A 649 -0.05 4.23 50.51
N LYS A 650 0.57 3.22 49.88
CA LYS A 650 1.68 3.42 48.92
C LYS A 650 1.19 4.11 47.64
N LEU A 651 -0.01 3.77 47.14
CA LEU A 651 -0.66 4.47 46.01
C LEU A 651 -0.93 5.95 46.30
N ALA A 652 -1.42 6.28 47.51
CA ALA A 652 -1.67 7.66 47.90
C ALA A 652 -0.38 8.51 47.87
N LYS A 653 0.74 7.95 48.35
CA LYS A 653 2.07 8.60 48.31
C LYS A 653 2.59 8.82 46.88
N ILE A 654 2.38 7.85 45.98
CA ILE A 654 2.79 7.97 44.57
C ILE A 654 1.90 8.97 43.83
N ARG A 655 0.57 8.92 44.02
CA ARG A 655 -0.36 9.90 43.44
C ARG A 655 -0.01 11.33 43.86
N ALA A 656 0.33 11.53 45.14
CA ALA A 656 0.80 12.83 45.63
C ALA A 656 2.08 13.29 44.91
N LYS A 657 3.08 12.40 44.75
CA LYS A 657 4.31 12.71 43.98
C LYS A 657 4.03 13.04 42.51
N ALA A 658 3.17 12.27 41.84
CA ALA A 658 2.85 12.49 40.43
C ALA A 658 2.10 13.82 40.21
N ILE A 659 1.19 14.20 41.13
CA ILE A 659 0.50 15.50 41.10
C ILE A 659 1.52 16.64 41.24
N ILE A 660 2.47 16.53 42.16
CA ILE A 660 3.54 17.52 42.36
C ILE A 660 4.40 17.67 41.09
N ILE A 661 4.76 16.56 40.43
CA ILE A 661 5.53 16.60 39.18
C ILE A 661 4.72 17.27 38.07
N LYS A 662 3.43 16.92 37.93
CA LYS A 662 2.55 17.50 36.92
C LYS A 662 2.32 19.00 37.15
N GLN A 663 2.23 19.44 38.40
CA GLN A 663 2.18 20.86 38.79
C GLN A 663 3.50 21.58 38.44
N LYS A 664 4.66 20.98 38.72
CA LYS A 664 5.97 21.55 38.34
C LYS A 664 6.13 21.70 36.82
N GLN A 665 5.67 20.72 36.05
CA GLN A 665 5.69 20.76 34.58
C GLN A 665 4.69 21.75 33.99
N ALA A 666 3.55 21.98 34.65
CA ALA A 666 2.61 23.03 34.25
C ALA A 666 3.16 24.43 34.54
N LEU A 667 3.85 24.60 35.68
CA LEU A 667 4.52 25.84 36.06
C LEU A 667 5.68 26.19 35.13
N SER A 668 6.48 25.21 34.69
CA SER A 668 7.59 25.44 33.74
C SER A 668 7.12 25.80 32.33
N LYS A 669 5.86 25.51 31.97
CA LYS A 669 5.25 25.89 30.69
C LYS A 669 4.50 27.22 30.72
N GLY A 670 4.31 27.82 31.89
CA GLY A 670 3.69 29.14 32.06
C GLY A 670 4.71 30.28 32.19
N SER A 671 5.99 29.98 32.06
CA SER A 671 7.12 30.91 32.21
C SER A 671 7.95 31.08 30.92
N GLU A 672 7.39 30.69 29.77
CA GLU A 672 7.93 31.01 28.43
C GLU A 672 6.99 31.96 27.69
#